data_AF-A0A976CWN7-F1
#
_entry.id   AF-A0A976CWN7-F1
#
_cell.length_a   1.000
_cell.length_b   1.000
_cell.length_c   1.000
_cell.angle_alpha   90.00
_cell.angle_beta   90.00
_cell.angle_gamma   90.00
#
_symmetry.space_group_name_H-M   'P 1'
#
loop_
_entity.id
_entity.type
_entity.pdbx_description
1 polymer ?
#
loop_
_entity_poly.entity_id
_entity_poly.type
_entity_poly.pdbx_seq_one_letter_code
_entity_poly.pdbx_strand_id
1 'polypeptide(L)'
;MGFRSSLFIFRRFRIDVHDDLKYRSIANMTGRNPPTVAKMLHVLTFFFSLSVAVCAMEIRFPALKRNVTLANEGIRSWDCQFAVDIEIAGEMHSLTSAQGKMIPMTSPADTTLTPLGSATTTTQYLEYAQHGLQLMYRIGVCSDGSSLLLQMGVKNLNKSPIRLVSFTPMDARMNPEGMPHDWLLTALNDSEVYAHPYYSFDAMMQPVRVREFGSFYRKDGRGFFFGPVGTPTAFIEGHFSRVGNDRLHFLCQVEMSRVVVGPNETRWGQEIVIMTSQPATALPLWADWVGGTHQARKKLGSLSGWNSWYFLGGKVSGQDILQVVDTCKKHPDRIRPQVIQIDAGFEEALAPKPSNPRFPESLEFYAKKIAEVGAKPGILLEMSRPMNTYIQGAEAAREARHYVEMGFRYIKLNSQNMSWGRLPSTDRLTSFELMREGFSQIRKAVGDDVYLLNSDLRPNRAAIGYVDAQRVSCESKRENLRPTINDSLRNLHLQGAWGAIDIDAYYLGTDLQNISSIHGGWPLVRTWVSMVGLSGGSAMTSDPWYWENFQPHLRNAETMTPPLPERAMALDLGTSSAYSRIIKKSSRSWGEMTVALLWNPSSSEQAITLALEQCGMNPNHRFAVWSFWDNRFLGVTRGTWSTPSLAPSASQHLRFTDLDRDPDRPVLIGSNLHISCGIAEIQQVTSLQGGMEIEMSDAGAREGDLFVYSRLTPQLKSASGCEVKKIDYAGENVWRIHLSGRQSGVVQKIEMGIQLPVTRQAWFWWLIACIAITAFFAISRFMANIRLERAHALQQERLRIAQDLHDHIGANLAQIGLLSEQVDPAHMNSHETREQLDQIFQVSHSTARELDALVWAVNPTHDTIEEFARYVHGYAEKYFANSGIRLHFTNAEKLPNIRLSSPARHHLLMIVKEALHNVIEHAKASLVQINISTDGQNMILEIQDDGTGLPTGENRRNGNGLLNMASRSREMNGTCEILSRPKIRGTVVRISIPIS
;
A
#
# COMPACT_ATOMS: atom_id res chain seq x y z
N MET A 1 16.64 -59.87 19.64
CA MET A 1 17.88 -59.12 19.96
C MET A 1 18.18 -58.22 18.76
N GLY A 2 18.51 -56.93 18.86
CA GLY A 2 18.64 -56.05 20.03
C GLY A 2 18.19 -54.61 19.70
N PHE A 3 18.15 -53.74 20.71
CA PHE A 3 17.50 -52.42 20.69
C PHE A 3 18.35 -51.28 20.06
N ARG A 4 17.67 -50.20 19.64
CA ARG A 4 18.14 -48.79 19.54
C ARG A 4 19.32 -48.45 18.61
N SER A 5 19.05 -47.79 17.47
CA SER A 5 19.83 -46.64 16.93
C SER A 5 19.25 -46.04 15.63
N SER A 6 17.99 -45.60 15.64
CA SER A 6 17.37 -44.95 14.46
C SER A 6 16.28 -43.94 14.84
N LEU A 7 16.72 -42.80 15.38
CA LEU A 7 15.97 -41.54 15.52
C LEU A 7 16.97 -40.38 15.26
N PHE A 8 16.50 -39.13 15.11
CA PHE A 8 17.31 -37.90 15.04
C PHE A 8 18.06 -37.53 13.73
N ILE A 9 17.81 -38.18 12.60
CA ILE A 9 18.18 -37.63 11.27
C ILE A 9 16.98 -37.54 10.33
N PHE A 10 15.88 -36.95 10.83
CA PHE A 10 14.80 -36.42 10.01
C PHE A 10 14.14 -35.30 10.81
N ARG A 11 14.86 -34.19 10.97
CA ARG A 11 14.30 -32.85 11.21
C ARG A 11 15.25 -31.65 10.77
N ARG A 12 16.29 -31.80 9.94
CA ARG A 12 17.36 -30.79 9.56
C ARG A 12 17.09 -29.54 8.67
N PHE A 13 15.89 -29.27 8.13
CA PHE A 13 15.68 -28.34 6.99
C PHE A 13 14.33 -27.56 6.99
N ARG A 14 14.13 -26.73 5.94
CA ARG A 14 12.90 -26.12 5.39
C ARG A 14 13.32 -25.75 3.94
N ILE A 15 12.68 -26.27 2.87
CA ILE A 15 13.06 -25.91 1.48
C ILE A 15 12.06 -24.88 0.95
N ASP A 16 12.57 -23.71 0.60
CA ASP A 16 11.85 -22.76 -0.25
C ASP A 16 11.70 -23.32 -1.67
N VAL A 17 10.47 -23.28 -2.19
CA VAL A 17 10.04 -24.06 -3.36
C VAL A 17 10.37 -23.37 -4.71
N HIS A 18 11.25 -22.37 -4.72
CA HIS A 18 11.46 -21.49 -5.87
C HIS A 18 12.90 -21.39 -6.42
N ASP A 19 13.83 -22.21 -5.93
CA ASP A 19 15.24 -22.17 -6.35
C ASP A 19 15.56 -23.20 -7.47
N ASP A 20 15.04 -22.94 -8.68
CA ASP A 20 15.00 -23.88 -9.82
C ASP A 20 16.39 -24.35 -10.31
N LEU A 21 17.44 -23.56 -10.05
CA LEU A 21 18.83 -23.86 -10.42
C LEU A 21 19.42 -25.06 -9.65
N LYS A 22 19.00 -25.31 -8.41
CA LYS A 22 19.53 -26.41 -7.58
C LYS A 22 19.02 -27.78 -8.04
N TYR A 23 17.77 -27.85 -8.50
CA TYR A 23 17.18 -29.12 -8.97
C TYR A 23 17.87 -29.66 -10.22
N ARG A 24 18.33 -28.79 -11.14
CA ARG A 24 19.06 -29.22 -12.35
C ARG A 24 20.42 -29.85 -12.04
N SER A 25 21.14 -29.37 -11.03
CA SER A 25 22.41 -29.96 -10.58
C SER A 25 22.21 -31.40 -10.08
N ILE A 26 21.25 -31.60 -9.16
CA ILE A 26 20.96 -32.91 -8.56
C ILE A 26 20.33 -33.86 -9.59
N ALA A 27 19.52 -33.35 -10.53
CA ALA A 27 18.99 -34.11 -11.66
C ALA A 27 20.11 -34.71 -12.53
N ASN A 28 21.12 -33.90 -12.88
CA ASN A 28 22.26 -34.36 -13.68
C ASN A 28 23.11 -35.43 -12.97
N MET A 29 23.27 -35.34 -11.63
CA MET A 29 24.01 -36.36 -10.86
C MET A 29 23.21 -37.66 -10.64
N THR A 30 21.88 -37.62 -10.68
CA THR A 30 21.00 -38.77 -10.38
C THR A 30 20.33 -39.39 -11.60
N GLY A 31 20.51 -38.82 -12.80
CA GLY A 31 19.89 -39.28 -14.04
C GLY A 31 18.37 -39.16 -14.07
N ARG A 32 17.77 -38.30 -13.22
CA ARG A 32 16.32 -38.15 -13.06
C ARG A 32 15.86 -36.73 -13.35
N ASN A 33 14.67 -36.59 -13.92
CA ASN A 33 14.14 -35.30 -14.35
C ASN A 33 13.91 -34.34 -13.15
N PRO A 34 14.17 -33.02 -13.26
CA PRO A 34 14.10 -32.06 -12.15
C PRO A 34 12.81 -32.09 -11.29
N PRO A 35 11.57 -32.18 -11.84
CA PRO A 35 10.38 -32.23 -11.00
C PRO A 35 10.26 -33.51 -10.17
N THR A 36 10.89 -34.61 -10.58
CA THR A 36 10.97 -35.85 -9.80
C THR A 36 11.93 -35.69 -8.63
N VAL A 37 13.06 -35.02 -8.85
CA VAL A 37 14.02 -34.65 -7.80
C VAL A 37 13.39 -33.68 -6.81
N ALA A 38 12.62 -32.70 -7.28
CA ALA A 38 11.90 -31.74 -6.43
C ALA A 38 10.85 -32.42 -5.53
N LYS A 39 10.08 -33.39 -6.04
CA LYS A 39 9.18 -34.20 -5.21
C LYS A 39 9.94 -35.03 -4.17
N MET A 40 11.07 -35.63 -4.56
CA MET A 40 11.85 -36.49 -3.67
C MET A 40 12.57 -35.69 -2.57
N LEU A 41 13.13 -34.52 -2.89
CA LEU A 41 13.64 -33.58 -1.88
C LEU A 41 12.51 -33.02 -1.01
N HIS A 42 11.32 -32.71 -1.53
CA HIS A 42 10.18 -32.32 -0.69
C HIS A 42 9.83 -33.39 0.35
N VAL A 43 9.77 -34.66 -0.05
CA VAL A 43 9.52 -35.76 0.87
C VAL A 43 10.62 -35.84 1.93
N LEU A 44 11.90 -35.87 1.53
CA LEU A 44 13.00 -35.86 2.51
C LEU A 44 12.97 -34.63 3.41
N THR A 45 12.71 -33.44 2.88
CA THR A 45 12.62 -32.16 3.61
C THR A 45 11.45 -32.11 4.57
N PHE A 46 10.29 -32.67 4.22
CA PHE A 46 9.14 -32.75 5.10
C PHE A 46 9.39 -33.68 6.28
N PHE A 47 10.02 -34.84 6.02
CA PHE A 47 10.59 -35.62 7.11
C PHE A 47 11.68 -34.81 7.86
N PHE A 48 12.38 -33.87 7.23
CA PHE A 48 13.41 -33.00 7.83
C PHE A 48 12.93 -31.61 8.37
N SER A 49 12.02 -31.42 9.34
CA SER A 49 11.99 -30.15 10.17
C SER A 49 11.47 -30.27 11.62
N LEU A 50 11.96 -29.60 12.70
CA LEU A 50 13.30 -29.06 13.06
C LEU A 50 13.99 -29.90 14.21
N SER A 51 15.22 -30.46 14.10
CA SER A 51 15.86 -31.45 15.06
C SER A 51 16.33 -30.83 16.39
N VAL A 52 15.55 -29.86 16.85
CA VAL A 52 15.38 -29.52 18.24
C VAL A 52 15.15 -30.85 18.98
N ALA A 53 16.07 -31.21 19.86
CA ALA A 53 15.69 -31.97 21.03
C ALA A 53 14.68 -31.05 21.74
N VAL A 54 13.39 -31.27 21.47
CA VAL A 54 12.30 -30.55 22.11
C VAL A 54 12.61 -30.65 23.59
N CYS A 55 12.94 -29.52 24.23
CA CYS A 55 13.27 -29.57 25.64
C CYS A 55 11.99 -30.05 26.32
N ALA A 56 12.09 -31.25 26.88
CA ALA A 56 10.93 -32.06 27.18
C ALA A 56 10.74 -31.96 28.69
N MET A 57 9.76 -31.15 29.10
CA MET A 57 9.48 -30.94 30.51
C MET A 57 8.85 -32.21 31.07
N GLU A 58 9.59 -32.88 31.95
CA GLU A 58 9.13 -34.09 32.63
C GLU A 58 8.27 -33.71 33.84
N ILE A 59 7.00 -34.09 33.81
CA ILE A 59 6.03 -33.93 34.89
C ILE A 59 5.89 -35.29 35.58
N ARG A 60 6.39 -35.37 36.81
CA ARG A 60 6.43 -36.59 37.61
C ARG A 60 5.27 -36.58 38.60
N PHE A 61 4.55 -37.70 38.67
CA PHE A 61 3.50 -37.97 39.65
C PHE A 61 3.93 -39.18 40.50
N PRO A 62 4.71 -38.99 41.58
CA PRO A 62 5.36 -40.10 42.29
C PRO A 62 4.37 -41.11 42.88
N ALA A 63 3.27 -40.62 43.47
CA ALA A 63 2.20 -41.46 44.01
C ALA A 63 1.51 -42.34 42.95
N LEU A 64 1.48 -41.88 41.70
CA LEU A 64 0.92 -42.55 40.54
C LEU A 64 1.94 -43.44 39.80
N LYS A 65 3.21 -43.42 40.23
CA LYS A 65 4.36 -44.04 39.55
C LYS A 65 4.39 -43.72 38.05
N ARG A 66 4.04 -42.49 37.69
CA ARG A 66 3.83 -42.06 36.30
C ARG A 66 4.54 -40.75 36.01
N ASN A 67 5.19 -40.70 34.85
CA ASN A 67 5.73 -39.48 34.30
C ASN A 67 4.97 -39.12 33.01
N VAL A 68 4.84 -37.83 32.75
CA VAL A 68 4.28 -37.24 31.52
C VAL A 68 5.33 -36.30 30.95
N THR A 69 5.38 -36.18 29.63
CA THR A 69 6.33 -35.29 28.95
C THR A 69 5.54 -34.28 28.12
N LEU A 70 5.82 -33.00 28.34
CA LEU A 70 5.32 -31.91 27.47
C LEU A 70 6.47 -31.25 26.71
N ALA A 71 6.16 -30.69 25.55
CA ALA A 71 7.04 -29.79 24.82
C ALA A 71 7.11 -28.45 25.57
N ASN A 72 8.18 -28.19 26.33
CA ASN A 72 8.38 -26.90 26.98
C ASN A 72 9.87 -26.60 27.17
N GLU A 73 10.34 -25.56 26.50
CA GLU A 73 11.66 -25.00 26.75
C GLU A 73 11.59 -24.03 27.92
N GLY A 74 12.44 -24.17 28.94
CA GLY A 74 12.60 -23.18 30.01
C GLY A 74 12.12 -23.61 31.41
N ILE A 75 11.42 -24.74 31.56
CA ILE A 75 11.18 -25.36 32.88
C ILE A 75 11.56 -26.85 32.79
N ARG A 76 12.49 -27.29 33.64
CA ARG A 76 13.14 -28.60 33.48
C ARG A 76 12.26 -29.79 33.87
N SER A 77 11.68 -29.71 35.06
CA SER A 77 10.92 -30.81 35.65
C SER A 77 9.93 -30.28 36.66
N TRP A 78 8.79 -30.97 36.76
CA TRP A 78 7.73 -30.72 37.73
C TRP A 78 7.58 -31.95 38.63
N ASP A 79 7.73 -31.77 39.94
CA ASP A 79 7.42 -32.81 40.92
C ASP A 79 6.04 -32.52 41.50
N CYS A 80 5.04 -33.30 41.06
CA CYS A 80 3.63 -33.07 41.35
C CYS A 80 3.10 -34.00 42.46
N GLN A 81 2.49 -33.40 43.46
CA GLN A 81 1.55 -34.02 44.39
C GLN A 81 0.13 -33.52 44.07
N PHE A 82 -0.86 -34.13 44.69
CA PHE A 82 -2.26 -33.69 44.68
C PHE A 82 -2.89 -33.99 46.04
N ALA A 83 -3.99 -33.31 46.38
CA ALA A 83 -4.68 -33.48 47.66
C ALA A 83 -6.20 -33.28 47.54
N VAL A 84 -6.95 -33.65 48.58
CA VAL A 84 -8.37 -33.35 48.74
C VAL A 84 -8.65 -32.92 50.18
N ASP A 85 -9.38 -31.83 50.35
CA ASP A 85 -9.88 -31.39 51.66
C ASP A 85 -11.34 -31.78 51.80
N ILE A 86 -11.68 -32.46 52.90
CA ILE A 86 -12.99 -33.08 53.06
C ILE A 86 -13.43 -33.14 54.53
N GLU A 87 -14.70 -32.84 54.77
CA GLU A 87 -15.34 -32.91 56.08
C GLU A 87 -16.04 -34.27 56.21
N ILE A 88 -15.67 -35.06 57.23
CA ILE A 88 -16.26 -36.37 57.54
C ILE A 88 -16.74 -36.33 58.98
N ALA A 89 -18.04 -36.61 59.20
CA ALA A 89 -18.67 -36.55 60.52
C ALA A 89 -18.49 -35.20 61.30
N GLY A 90 -18.19 -34.11 60.60
CA GLY A 90 -17.93 -32.78 61.16
C GLY A 90 -16.44 -32.46 61.39
N GLU A 91 -15.55 -33.43 61.23
CA GLU A 91 -14.09 -33.24 61.31
C GLU A 91 -13.49 -32.97 59.93
N MET A 92 -12.50 -32.06 59.87
CA MET A 92 -11.80 -31.69 58.64
C MET A 92 -10.56 -32.58 58.43
N HIS A 93 -10.48 -33.21 57.26
CA HIS A 93 -9.33 -34.01 56.85
C HIS A 93 -8.73 -33.41 55.57
N SER A 94 -7.40 -33.29 55.52
CA SER A 94 -6.64 -32.99 54.29
C SER A 94 -5.85 -34.23 53.91
N LEU A 95 -6.19 -34.82 52.76
CA LEU A 95 -5.68 -36.12 52.31
C LEU A 95 -4.80 -35.93 51.09
N THR A 96 -3.50 -36.19 51.26
CA THR A 96 -2.49 -36.05 50.21
C THR A 96 -2.30 -37.34 49.41
N SER A 97 -1.81 -37.19 48.17
CA SER A 97 -1.42 -38.29 47.28
C SER A 97 -0.46 -39.31 47.90
N ALA A 98 0.37 -38.91 48.87
CA ALA A 98 1.34 -39.77 49.55
C ALA A 98 0.72 -40.73 50.58
N GLN A 99 -0.49 -40.43 51.07
CA GLN A 99 -1.21 -41.25 52.07
C GLN A 99 -2.13 -42.30 51.42
N GLY A 100 -2.47 -42.15 50.14
CA GLY A 100 -3.40 -43.02 49.43
C GLY A 100 -2.75 -44.29 48.89
N LYS A 101 -3.48 -45.41 48.93
CA LYS A 101 -3.02 -46.69 48.35
C LYS A 101 -3.51 -46.82 46.91
N MET A 102 -2.60 -46.89 45.93
CA MET A 102 -2.95 -47.10 44.52
C MET A 102 -3.73 -48.41 44.33
N ILE A 103 -4.86 -48.35 43.61
CA ILE A 103 -5.64 -49.52 43.20
C ILE A 103 -5.21 -49.90 41.76
N PRO A 104 -4.92 -51.19 41.44
CA PRO A 104 -4.51 -51.62 40.10
C PRO A 104 -5.61 -51.61 39.03
N MET A 105 -6.68 -50.83 39.21
CA MET A 105 -7.65 -50.55 38.16
C MET A 105 -7.20 -49.31 37.40
N THR A 106 -6.68 -49.48 36.20
CA THR A 106 -6.59 -48.37 35.23
C THR A 106 -7.76 -48.52 34.27
N SER A 107 -8.62 -47.51 34.19
CA SER A 107 -9.60 -47.43 33.12
C SER A 107 -8.86 -47.37 31.77
N PRO A 108 -9.39 -47.98 30.70
CA PRO A 108 -8.79 -47.88 29.38
C PRO A 108 -8.59 -46.40 29.00
N ALA A 109 -7.55 -46.13 28.22
CA ALA A 109 -7.26 -44.77 27.78
C ALA A 109 -8.41 -44.26 26.90
N ASP A 110 -9.03 -43.16 27.32
CA ASP A 110 -10.17 -42.56 26.64
C ASP A 110 -9.71 -41.33 25.85
N THR A 111 -10.18 -41.20 24.61
CA THR A 111 -9.69 -40.19 23.66
C THR A 111 -10.74 -39.13 23.44
N THR A 112 -10.54 -37.95 24.02
CA THR A 112 -11.45 -36.81 23.88
C THR A 112 -10.96 -35.84 22.82
N LEU A 113 -11.88 -35.26 22.05
CA LEU A 113 -11.57 -34.19 21.10
C LEU A 113 -11.51 -32.84 21.84
N THR A 114 -10.43 -32.10 21.64
CA THR A 114 -10.22 -30.75 22.18
C THR A 114 -9.86 -29.79 21.03
N PRO A 115 -9.91 -28.46 21.24
CA PRO A 115 -9.39 -27.48 20.28
C PRO A 115 -7.88 -27.62 19.98
N LEU A 116 -7.15 -28.39 20.81
CA LEU A 116 -5.71 -28.68 20.69
C LEU A 116 -5.46 -30.07 20.06
N GLY A 117 -6.49 -30.65 19.43
CA GLY A 117 -6.49 -32.00 18.87
C GLY A 117 -7.02 -33.06 19.86
N SER A 118 -6.69 -34.32 19.61
CA SER A 118 -7.14 -35.44 20.46
C SER A 118 -6.32 -35.49 21.76
N ALA A 119 -6.98 -35.44 22.91
CA ALA A 119 -6.36 -35.67 24.20
C ALA A 119 -6.52 -37.14 24.60
N THR A 120 -5.39 -37.82 24.86
CA THR A 120 -5.41 -39.18 25.41
C THR A 120 -5.48 -39.08 26.93
N THR A 121 -6.64 -39.42 27.49
CA THR A 121 -6.92 -39.34 28.93
C THR A 121 -6.90 -40.70 29.60
N THR A 122 -6.59 -40.73 30.89
CA THR A 122 -6.44 -41.97 31.68
C THR A 122 -6.74 -41.67 33.13
N THR A 123 -7.56 -42.48 33.79
CA THR A 123 -7.92 -42.32 35.20
C THR A 123 -7.22 -43.34 36.07
N GLN A 124 -6.58 -42.86 37.14
CA GLN A 124 -6.00 -43.66 38.21
C GLN A 124 -6.80 -43.50 39.51
N TYR A 125 -6.68 -44.49 40.39
CA TYR A 125 -7.52 -44.63 41.59
C TYR A 125 -6.65 -44.84 42.83
N LEU A 126 -6.90 -44.08 43.89
CA LEU A 126 -6.26 -44.23 45.19
C LEU A 126 -7.31 -44.48 46.27
N GLU A 127 -7.07 -45.45 47.14
CA GLU A 127 -7.93 -45.77 48.27
C GLU A 127 -7.41 -45.14 49.57
N TYR A 128 -8.31 -44.54 50.32
CA TYR A 128 -8.09 -44.01 51.66
C TYR A 128 -9.00 -44.78 52.62
N ALA A 129 -8.71 -46.08 52.81
CA ALA A 129 -9.58 -47.02 53.52
C ALA A 129 -9.97 -46.56 54.94
N GLN A 130 -9.05 -45.92 55.68
CA GLN A 130 -9.31 -45.34 57.01
C GLN A 130 -10.38 -44.23 57.02
N HIS A 131 -10.59 -43.55 55.89
CA HIS A 131 -11.55 -42.45 55.72
C HIS A 131 -12.78 -42.87 54.89
N GLY A 132 -12.83 -44.13 54.42
CA GLY A 132 -13.91 -44.62 53.57
C GLY A 132 -14.01 -43.91 52.22
N LEU A 133 -12.89 -43.56 51.57
CA LEU A 133 -12.88 -42.82 50.31
C LEU A 133 -12.07 -43.53 49.22
N GLN A 134 -12.50 -43.36 47.97
CA GLN A 134 -11.69 -43.61 46.78
C GLN A 134 -11.53 -42.30 46.00
N LEU A 135 -10.29 -41.89 45.77
CA LEU A 135 -9.94 -40.75 44.97
C LEU A 135 -9.68 -41.17 43.52
N MET A 136 -10.18 -40.39 42.57
CA MET A 136 -10.04 -40.59 41.13
C MET A 136 -9.22 -39.43 40.56
N TYR A 137 -8.15 -39.73 39.83
CA TYR A 137 -7.25 -38.73 39.27
C TYR A 137 -7.10 -38.97 37.76
N ARG A 138 -7.65 -38.07 36.93
CA ARG A 138 -7.57 -38.13 35.48
C ARG A 138 -6.41 -37.27 34.98
N ILE A 139 -5.58 -37.86 34.13
CA ILE A 139 -4.49 -37.19 33.40
C ILE A 139 -4.76 -37.33 31.91
N GLY A 140 -4.80 -36.21 31.20
CA GLY A 140 -4.85 -36.12 29.74
C GLY A 140 -3.63 -35.42 29.16
N VAL A 141 -3.20 -35.84 27.98
CA VAL A 141 -2.17 -35.13 27.18
C VAL A 141 -2.72 -34.89 25.79
N CYS A 142 -2.68 -33.64 25.33
CA CYS A 142 -3.12 -33.28 23.98
C CYS A 142 -2.14 -33.76 22.91
N SER A 143 -2.65 -34.07 21.72
CA SER A 143 -1.85 -34.60 20.59
C SER A 143 -0.78 -33.65 20.06
N ASP A 144 -0.89 -32.36 20.35
CA ASP A 144 0.14 -31.35 20.06
C ASP A 144 1.39 -31.49 20.96
N GLY A 145 1.29 -32.24 22.07
CA GLY A 145 2.32 -32.41 23.07
C GLY A 145 2.60 -31.17 23.94
N SER A 146 1.82 -30.09 23.80
CA SER A 146 2.05 -28.83 24.53
C SER A 146 1.14 -28.63 25.75
N SER A 147 0.11 -29.48 25.88
CA SER A 147 -0.93 -29.27 26.90
C SER A 147 -1.28 -30.51 27.70
N LEU A 148 -1.49 -30.30 29.00
CA LEU A 148 -1.83 -31.29 30.02
C LEU A 148 -3.21 -30.96 30.61
N LEU A 149 -4.05 -31.98 30.76
CA LEU A 149 -5.37 -31.91 31.40
C LEU A 149 -5.34 -32.68 32.71
N LEU A 150 -5.82 -32.06 33.79
CA LEU A 150 -5.91 -32.67 35.12
C LEU A 150 -7.32 -32.51 35.68
N GLN A 151 -7.92 -33.60 36.16
CA GLN A 151 -9.20 -33.57 36.87
C GLN A 151 -9.19 -34.52 38.06
N MET A 152 -9.70 -34.05 39.20
CA MET A 152 -9.90 -34.87 40.40
C MET A 152 -11.39 -35.18 40.61
N GLY A 153 -11.64 -36.35 41.17
CA GLY A 153 -12.94 -36.75 41.70
C GLY A 153 -12.79 -37.58 42.96
N VAL A 154 -13.85 -37.64 43.76
CA VAL A 154 -13.94 -38.49 44.95
C VAL A 154 -15.18 -39.36 44.85
N LYS A 155 -15.03 -40.62 45.23
CA LYS A 155 -16.13 -41.55 45.48
C LYS A 155 -16.24 -41.81 46.98
N ASN A 156 -17.41 -41.54 47.53
CA ASN A 156 -17.69 -41.79 48.94
C ASN A 156 -18.01 -43.27 49.15
N LEU A 157 -17.22 -43.98 49.97
CA LEU A 157 -17.48 -45.38 50.35
C LEU A 157 -18.07 -45.50 51.77
N ASN A 158 -18.26 -44.37 52.47
CA ASN A 158 -18.95 -44.34 53.76
C ASN A 158 -20.46 -44.59 53.58
N LYS A 159 -21.09 -45.05 54.67
CA LYS A 159 -22.57 -45.18 54.76
C LYS A 159 -23.27 -43.86 55.03
N SER A 160 -22.53 -42.81 55.39
CA SER A 160 -22.97 -41.44 55.64
C SER A 160 -22.52 -40.49 54.53
N PRO A 161 -23.20 -39.35 54.31
CA PRO A 161 -22.71 -38.29 53.46
C PRO A 161 -21.45 -37.63 54.04
N ILE A 162 -20.62 -37.10 53.15
CA ILE A 162 -19.41 -36.31 53.45
C ILE A 162 -19.51 -34.93 52.78
N ARG A 163 -18.75 -33.93 53.23
CA ARG A 163 -18.70 -32.60 52.55
C ARG A 163 -17.35 -32.37 51.90
N LEU A 164 -17.31 -32.37 50.58
CA LEU A 164 -16.13 -32.11 49.78
C LEU A 164 -15.81 -30.60 49.78
N VAL A 165 -14.67 -30.22 50.34
CA VAL A 165 -14.30 -28.81 50.55
C VAL A 165 -13.45 -28.29 49.38
N SER A 166 -12.40 -29.00 49.01
CA SER A 166 -11.51 -28.63 47.91
C SER A 166 -10.90 -29.86 47.23
N PHE A 167 -10.50 -29.71 45.98
CA PHE A 167 -9.44 -30.55 45.39
C PHE A 167 -8.20 -29.71 45.13
N THR A 168 -7.03 -30.30 45.28
CA THR A 168 -5.77 -29.72 44.82
C THR A 168 -5.24 -30.62 43.69
N PRO A 169 -5.71 -30.46 42.43
CA PRO A 169 -5.23 -31.23 41.28
C PRO A 169 -3.73 -31.14 41.07
N MET A 170 -3.08 -30.07 41.53
CA MET A 170 -1.66 -29.86 41.36
C MET A 170 -1.06 -29.10 42.55
N ASP A 171 -0.15 -29.74 43.28
CA ASP A 171 0.87 -29.11 44.14
C ASP A 171 2.21 -29.46 43.49
N ALA A 172 2.85 -28.50 42.84
CA ALA A 172 4.02 -28.74 42.01
C ALA A 172 5.20 -27.84 42.42
N ARG A 173 6.37 -28.48 42.57
CA ARG A 173 7.66 -27.78 42.70
C ARG A 173 8.39 -27.87 41.36
N MET A 174 8.77 -26.70 40.84
CA MET A 174 9.31 -26.51 39.49
C MET A 174 10.69 -25.85 39.57
N ASN A 175 11.54 -26.10 38.57
CA ASN A 175 12.84 -25.45 38.41
C ASN A 175 12.83 -24.59 37.13
N PRO A 176 12.51 -23.28 37.20
CA PRO A 176 12.60 -22.36 36.07
C PRO A 176 14.06 -22.18 35.63
N GLU A 177 14.30 -21.94 34.35
CA GLU A 177 15.62 -21.65 33.82
C GLU A 177 15.88 -20.13 33.66
N GLY A 178 17.13 -19.71 33.80
CA GLY A 178 17.54 -18.31 33.70
C GLY A 178 17.37 -17.55 35.03
N MET A 179 17.37 -16.22 34.98
CA MET A 179 17.30 -15.37 36.16
C MET A 179 15.86 -15.19 36.66
N PRO A 180 15.58 -15.19 37.97
CA PRO A 180 14.23 -15.00 38.49
C PRO A 180 13.53 -13.71 38.01
N HIS A 181 14.25 -12.59 37.87
CA HIS A 181 13.69 -11.32 37.38
C HIS A 181 13.27 -11.32 35.89
N ASP A 182 13.53 -12.40 35.15
CA ASP A 182 13.03 -12.57 33.78
C ASP A 182 11.65 -13.25 33.72
N TRP A 183 11.21 -13.86 34.82
CA TRP A 183 9.92 -14.55 34.94
C TRP A 183 8.85 -13.65 35.53
N LEU A 184 7.69 -13.63 34.90
CA LEU A 184 6.51 -12.85 35.25
C LEU A 184 5.32 -13.77 35.49
N LEU A 185 4.65 -13.59 36.63
CA LEU A 185 3.29 -14.06 36.85
C LEU A 185 2.33 -12.96 36.45
N THR A 186 1.53 -13.18 35.41
CA THR A 186 0.40 -12.31 35.06
C THR A 186 -0.88 -12.97 35.56
N ALA A 187 -1.47 -12.38 36.61
CA ALA A 187 -2.84 -12.65 37.03
C ALA A 187 -3.80 -12.04 36.01
N LEU A 188 -4.67 -12.83 35.39
CA LEU A 188 -5.51 -12.38 34.28
C LEU A 188 -6.95 -12.06 34.71
N ASN A 189 -7.49 -12.76 35.71
CA ASN A 189 -8.84 -12.52 36.23
C ASN A 189 -8.93 -11.61 37.46
N ASP A 190 -7.80 -11.22 38.05
CA ASP A 190 -7.78 -10.38 39.25
C ASP A 190 -7.83 -8.89 38.88
N SER A 191 -9.05 -8.36 38.80
CA SER A 191 -9.34 -6.93 38.71
C SER A 191 -9.68 -6.33 40.08
N GLU A 192 -8.80 -5.45 40.54
CA GLU A 192 -9.08 -4.40 41.52
C GLU A 192 -8.23 -3.17 41.13
N VAL A 193 -8.64 -1.95 41.50
CA VAL A 193 -7.93 -0.70 41.15
C VAL A 193 -6.46 -0.68 41.64
N TYR A 194 -6.16 -1.49 42.66
CA TYR A 194 -4.82 -1.65 43.25
C TYR A 194 -4.19 -3.03 43.00
N ALA A 195 -4.80 -3.90 42.19
CA ALA A 195 -4.22 -5.20 41.87
C ALA A 195 -2.93 -5.02 41.07
N HIS A 196 -1.86 -5.75 41.44
CA HIS A 196 -0.64 -5.72 40.66
C HIS A 196 -0.89 -6.42 39.30
N PRO A 197 -0.66 -5.75 38.15
CA PRO A 197 -0.96 -6.32 36.84
C PRO A 197 -0.02 -7.47 36.43
N TYR A 198 1.06 -7.65 37.18
CA TYR A 198 2.03 -8.74 37.12
C TYR A 198 2.81 -8.79 38.44
N TYR A 199 3.51 -9.89 38.68
CA TYR A 199 4.50 -10.04 39.75
C TYR A 199 5.78 -10.63 39.14
N SER A 200 6.95 -10.06 39.42
CA SER A 200 8.23 -10.69 39.04
C SER A 200 8.55 -11.83 40.01
N PHE A 201 9.12 -12.93 39.50
CA PHE A 201 9.34 -14.14 40.32
C PHE A 201 10.32 -13.92 41.48
N ASP A 202 11.26 -12.98 41.34
CA ASP A 202 12.14 -12.59 42.44
C ASP A 202 11.40 -11.95 43.63
N ALA A 203 10.30 -11.25 43.38
CA ALA A 203 9.46 -10.59 44.39
C ALA A 203 8.45 -11.54 45.08
N MET A 204 8.27 -12.79 44.62
CA MET A 204 7.30 -13.77 45.15
C MET A 204 7.75 -14.45 46.45
N MET A 205 8.26 -13.67 47.40
CA MET A 205 8.68 -14.18 48.72
C MET A 205 7.51 -14.58 49.62
N GLN A 206 6.30 -14.09 49.32
CA GLN A 206 5.05 -14.59 49.89
C GLN A 206 4.14 -15.18 48.79
N PRO A 207 3.21 -16.09 49.13
CA PRO A 207 2.28 -16.67 48.16
C PRO A 207 1.39 -15.62 47.50
N VAL A 208 1.54 -15.46 46.18
CA VAL A 208 0.63 -14.70 45.33
C VAL A 208 -0.52 -15.62 44.94
N ARG A 209 -1.76 -15.14 45.12
CA ARG A 209 -2.97 -15.81 44.65
C ARG A 209 -3.39 -15.25 43.30
N VAL A 210 -3.87 -16.13 42.43
CA VAL A 210 -4.39 -15.82 41.10
C VAL A 210 -5.69 -16.56 40.90
N ARG A 211 -6.80 -15.83 40.78
CA ARG A 211 -8.12 -16.44 40.65
C ARG A 211 -8.36 -16.92 39.22
N GLU A 212 -8.97 -18.09 39.10
CA GLU A 212 -9.42 -18.75 37.87
C GLU A 212 -8.32 -19.05 36.84
N PHE A 213 -7.70 -18.03 36.25
CA PHE A 213 -6.72 -18.20 35.18
C PHE A 213 -5.61 -17.14 35.23
N GLY A 214 -4.44 -17.57 34.79
CA GLY A 214 -3.22 -16.77 34.85
C GLY A 214 -2.09 -17.43 34.09
N SER A 215 -0.93 -16.78 34.12
CA SER A 215 0.22 -17.29 33.37
C SER A 215 1.54 -16.96 34.04
N PHE A 216 2.49 -17.88 33.91
CA PHE A 216 3.86 -17.74 34.38
C PHE A 216 4.82 -17.95 33.21
N TYR A 217 5.29 -16.84 32.63
CA TYR A 217 6.17 -16.84 31.47
C TYR A 217 7.42 -16.01 31.72
N ARG A 218 8.52 -16.42 31.09
CA ARG A 218 9.70 -15.59 30.93
C ARG A 218 9.49 -14.60 29.77
N LYS A 219 10.21 -13.48 29.78
CA LYS A 219 10.17 -12.42 28.75
C LYS A 219 10.31 -12.88 27.29
N ASP A 220 10.85 -14.08 27.04
CA ASP A 220 10.98 -14.70 25.72
C ASP A 220 9.80 -15.62 25.33
N GLY A 221 8.72 -15.63 26.11
CA GLY A 221 7.49 -16.40 25.85
C GLY A 221 7.54 -17.87 26.30
N ARG A 222 8.60 -18.28 27.01
CA ARG A 222 8.79 -19.64 27.54
C ARG A 222 8.20 -19.76 28.94
N GLY A 223 7.41 -20.80 29.23
CA GLY A 223 6.66 -20.91 30.49
C GLY A 223 5.36 -21.71 30.38
N PHE A 224 4.31 -21.27 31.08
CA PHE A 224 2.98 -21.88 30.97
C PHE A 224 1.82 -20.93 31.30
N PHE A 225 0.66 -21.21 30.71
CA PHE A 225 -0.66 -20.72 31.11
C PHE A 225 -1.40 -21.80 31.91
N PHE A 226 -2.24 -21.40 32.87
CA PHE A 226 -3.16 -22.30 33.55
C PHE A 226 -4.58 -21.71 33.58
N GLY A 227 -5.59 -22.58 33.50
CA GLY A 227 -6.99 -22.18 33.61
C GLY A 227 -7.97 -23.36 33.63
N PRO A 228 -9.26 -23.13 33.91
CA PRO A 228 -10.30 -24.14 33.89
C PRO A 228 -10.70 -24.48 32.45
N VAL A 229 -11.07 -25.75 32.21
CA VAL A 229 -11.64 -26.26 30.94
C VAL A 229 -12.70 -27.33 31.22
N GLY A 230 -13.37 -27.81 30.16
CA GLY A 230 -14.34 -28.89 30.27
C GLY A 230 -15.66 -28.45 30.91
N THR A 231 -16.26 -29.30 31.74
CA THR A 231 -17.58 -29.04 32.32
C THR A 231 -17.54 -27.86 33.31
N PRO A 232 -18.49 -26.90 33.23
CA PRO A 232 -18.59 -25.78 34.18
C PRO A 232 -19.01 -26.24 35.60
N THR A 233 -18.05 -26.58 36.47
CA THR A 233 -18.33 -27.24 37.76
C THR A 233 -17.88 -26.48 39.02
N ALA A 234 -16.71 -25.82 39.02
CA ALA A 234 -16.18 -25.16 40.21
C ALA A 234 -15.25 -23.99 39.86
N PHE A 235 -15.09 -23.04 40.78
CA PHE A 235 -14.02 -22.03 40.69
C PHE A 235 -12.66 -22.67 40.99
N ILE A 236 -11.57 -22.10 40.47
CA ILE A 236 -10.20 -22.52 40.78
C ILE A 236 -9.34 -21.32 41.25
N GLU A 237 -8.33 -21.57 42.08
CA GLU A 237 -7.34 -20.58 42.54
C GLU A 237 -5.93 -21.15 42.37
N GLY A 238 -5.03 -20.36 41.77
CA GLY A 238 -3.62 -20.67 41.63
C GLY A 238 -2.80 -19.91 42.67
N HIS A 239 -1.90 -20.60 43.36
CA HIS A 239 -1.02 -20.05 44.39
C HIS A 239 0.42 -20.20 43.93
N PHE A 240 1.16 -19.09 43.87
CA PHE A 240 2.53 -19.02 43.36
C PHE A 240 3.45 -18.49 44.45
N SER A 241 4.54 -19.21 44.76
CA SER A 241 5.56 -18.75 45.72
C SER A 241 6.96 -19.20 45.31
N ARG A 242 7.97 -18.42 45.64
CA ARG A 242 9.39 -18.80 45.49
C ARG A 242 9.84 -19.56 46.74
N VAL A 243 10.48 -20.72 46.55
CA VAL A 243 10.87 -21.62 47.65
C VAL A 243 12.32 -22.10 47.46
N GLY A 244 13.14 -21.93 48.50
CA GLY A 244 14.53 -22.38 48.51
C GLY A 244 15.39 -21.72 47.42
N ASN A 245 16.25 -22.52 46.77
CA ASN A 245 17.10 -22.07 45.66
C ASN A 245 16.28 -21.90 44.37
N ASP A 246 15.46 -20.85 44.32
CA ASP A 246 14.74 -20.36 43.14
C ASP A 246 13.78 -21.36 42.48
N ARG A 247 13.22 -22.29 43.27
CA ARG A 247 12.11 -23.12 42.80
C ARG A 247 10.81 -22.35 42.85
N LEU A 248 10.02 -22.46 41.78
CA LEU A 248 8.61 -22.06 41.83
C LEU A 248 7.83 -23.18 42.51
N HIS A 249 7.04 -22.83 43.51
CA HIS A 249 5.97 -23.64 44.04
C HIS A 249 4.66 -23.10 43.47
N PHE A 250 3.98 -23.93 42.68
CA PHE A 250 2.68 -23.66 42.10
C PHE A 250 1.67 -24.68 42.62
N LEU A 251 0.64 -24.20 43.28
CA LEU A 251 -0.49 -25.00 43.75
C LEU A 251 -1.76 -24.52 43.05
N CYS A 252 -2.53 -25.41 42.46
CA CYS A 252 -3.85 -25.11 41.90
C CYS A 252 -4.92 -25.85 42.70
N GLN A 253 -5.81 -25.07 43.32
CA GLN A 253 -6.94 -25.54 44.12
C GLN A 253 -8.25 -25.35 43.34
N VAL A 254 -9.20 -26.25 43.54
CA VAL A 254 -10.56 -26.25 42.99
C VAL A 254 -11.54 -26.13 44.14
N GLU A 255 -12.33 -25.05 44.17
CA GLU A 255 -13.26 -24.76 45.26
C GLU A 255 -14.55 -25.60 45.12
N MET A 256 -14.66 -26.65 45.93
CA MET A 256 -15.84 -27.50 45.98
C MET A 256 -16.85 -27.06 47.05
N SER A 257 -16.52 -26.02 47.82
CA SER A 257 -17.47 -25.23 48.62
C SER A 257 -18.32 -26.02 49.64
N ARG A 258 -17.78 -27.12 50.18
CA ARG A 258 -18.46 -28.06 51.10
C ARG A 258 -19.67 -28.80 50.49
N VAL A 259 -19.59 -29.13 49.20
CA VAL A 259 -20.59 -29.94 48.48
C VAL A 259 -20.83 -31.29 49.17
N VAL A 260 -22.10 -31.61 49.41
CA VAL A 260 -22.50 -32.91 49.95
C VAL A 260 -22.35 -34.02 48.90
N VAL A 261 -21.59 -35.07 49.26
CA VAL A 261 -21.43 -36.29 48.47
C VAL A 261 -22.03 -37.45 49.27
N GLY A 262 -23.11 -38.02 48.76
CA GLY A 262 -23.87 -39.10 49.40
C GLY A 262 -23.14 -40.46 49.37
N PRO A 263 -23.65 -41.46 50.11
CA PRO A 263 -23.08 -42.81 50.12
C PRO A 263 -22.99 -43.43 48.71
N ASN A 264 -21.84 -44.01 48.37
CA ASN A 264 -21.52 -44.57 47.04
C ASN A 264 -21.57 -43.59 45.86
N GLU A 265 -21.83 -42.29 46.09
CA GLU A 265 -21.81 -41.24 45.06
C GLU A 265 -20.38 -40.90 44.64
N THR A 266 -20.22 -40.49 43.39
CA THR A 266 -18.95 -39.98 42.83
C THR A 266 -19.13 -38.53 42.41
N ARG A 267 -18.23 -37.65 42.87
CA ARG A 267 -18.23 -36.22 42.54
C ARG A 267 -16.88 -35.81 41.95
N TRP A 268 -16.90 -35.28 40.74
CA TRP A 268 -15.76 -34.66 40.08
C TRP A 268 -15.71 -33.15 40.36
N GLY A 269 -14.50 -32.59 40.37
CA GLY A 269 -14.27 -31.14 40.37
C GLY A 269 -14.06 -30.58 38.97
N GLN A 270 -13.74 -29.28 38.88
CA GLN A 270 -13.32 -28.62 37.65
C GLN A 270 -12.10 -29.30 37.03
N GLU A 271 -12.12 -29.53 35.73
CA GLU A 271 -10.93 -29.92 34.95
C GLU A 271 -10.09 -28.67 34.68
N ILE A 272 -8.77 -28.79 34.80
CA ILE A 272 -7.82 -27.70 34.55
C ILE A 272 -6.90 -28.07 33.38
N VAL A 273 -6.49 -27.05 32.62
CA VAL A 273 -5.47 -27.15 31.59
C VAL A 273 -4.20 -26.43 32.03
N ILE A 274 -3.06 -27.02 31.67
CA ILE A 274 -1.76 -26.37 31.60
C ILE A 274 -1.36 -26.34 30.12
N MET A 275 -1.02 -25.16 29.60
CA MET A 275 -0.57 -24.98 28.21
C MET A 275 0.84 -24.36 28.19
N THR A 276 1.77 -24.94 27.43
CA THR A 276 3.18 -24.48 27.36
C THR A 276 3.49 -23.67 26.09
N SER A 277 2.54 -23.56 25.16
CA SER A 277 2.59 -22.67 24.00
C SER A 277 2.68 -21.19 24.42
N GLN A 278 3.31 -20.34 23.61
CA GLN A 278 3.42 -18.89 23.90
C GLN A 278 2.06 -18.20 24.20
N PRO A 279 2.03 -17.13 25.02
CA PRO A 279 0.78 -16.49 25.47
C PRO A 279 -0.17 -16.07 24.34
N ALA A 280 0.39 -15.51 23.26
CA ALA A 280 -0.36 -15.07 22.09
C ALA A 280 -1.08 -16.22 21.35
N THR A 281 -0.68 -17.47 21.60
CA THR A 281 -1.36 -18.69 21.11
C THR A 281 -2.26 -19.30 22.19
N ALA A 282 -1.75 -19.42 23.43
CA ALA A 282 -2.48 -20.05 24.52
C ALA A 282 -3.79 -19.32 24.88
N LEU A 283 -3.74 -18.00 25.05
CA LEU A 283 -4.86 -17.23 25.60
C LEU A 283 -6.08 -17.18 24.67
N PRO A 284 -5.96 -16.92 23.36
CA PRO A 284 -7.09 -16.99 22.44
C PRO A 284 -7.72 -18.40 22.38
N LEU A 285 -6.88 -19.45 22.28
CA LEU A 285 -7.35 -20.83 22.17
C LEU A 285 -8.09 -21.29 23.42
N TRP A 286 -7.56 -21.00 24.61
CA TRP A 286 -8.24 -21.31 25.87
C TRP A 286 -9.55 -20.55 26.01
N ALA A 287 -9.58 -19.25 25.70
CA ALA A 287 -10.80 -18.46 25.80
C ALA A 287 -11.90 -18.99 24.89
N ASP A 288 -11.58 -19.35 23.64
CA ASP A 288 -12.53 -19.95 22.71
C ASP A 288 -12.96 -21.37 23.13
N TRP A 289 -12.08 -22.16 23.77
CA TRP A 289 -12.44 -23.46 24.36
C TRP A 289 -13.46 -23.31 25.50
N VAL A 290 -13.20 -22.43 26.47
CA VAL A 290 -14.14 -22.13 27.57
C VAL A 290 -15.44 -21.55 27.03
N GLY A 291 -15.36 -20.63 26.06
CA GLY A 291 -16.53 -20.06 25.40
C GLY A 291 -17.40 -21.11 24.70
N GLY A 292 -16.78 -22.09 24.01
CA GLY A 292 -17.49 -23.20 23.37
C GLY A 292 -18.15 -24.14 24.38
N THR A 293 -17.40 -24.62 25.37
CA THR A 293 -17.89 -25.55 26.41
C THR A 293 -18.97 -24.94 27.31
N HIS A 294 -18.89 -23.64 27.60
CA HIS A 294 -19.90 -22.91 28.38
C HIS A 294 -21.05 -22.34 27.53
N GLN A 295 -21.06 -22.60 26.20
CA GLN A 295 -22.07 -22.15 25.25
C GLN A 295 -22.26 -20.62 25.21
N ALA A 296 -21.16 -19.86 25.17
CA ALA A 296 -21.14 -18.40 25.17
C ALA A 296 -22.09 -17.78 24.14
N ARG A 297 -22.87 -16.77 24.56
CA ARG A 297 -23.82 -16.07 23.69
C ARG A 297 -23.06 -15.06 22.83
N LYS A 298 -23.15 -15.21 21.51
CA LYS A 298 -22.45 -14.36 20.53
C LYS A 298 -23.39 -13.63 19.56
N LYS A 299 -24.71 -13.88 19.65
CA LYS A 299 -25.75 -13.42 18.71
C LYS A 299 -25.87 -11.89 18.65
N LEU A 300 -25.89 -11.22 19.79
CA LEU A 300 -26.20 -9.78 19.85
C LEU A 300 -24.99 -8.86 19.62
N GLY A 301 -23.77 -9.39 19.71
CA GLY A 301 -22.52 -8.67 19.43
C GLY A 301 -22.20 -7.56 20.44
N SER A 302 -21.18 -6.76 20.11
CA SER A 302 -20.79 -5.57 20.87
C SER A 302 -21.68 -4.37 20.50
N LEU A 303 -21.95 -3.46 21.45
CA LEU A 303 -22.84 -2.31 21.25
C LEU A 303 -22.14 -0.97 21.52
N SER A 304 -22.44 0.07 20.73
CA SER A 304 -22.09 1.46 21.08
C SER A 304 -23.28 2.23 21.66
N GLY A 305 -23.02 3.19 22.54
CA GLY A 305 -24.10 3.89 23.21
C GLY A 305 -23.67 4.88 24.30
N TRP A 306 -24.68 5.32 25.06
CA TRP A 306 -24.52 6.25 26.16
C TRP A 306 -24.93 5.61 27.50
N ASN A 307 -24.24 5.94 28.58
CA ASN A 307 -24.58 5.53 29.95
C ASN A 307 -24.43 6.71 30.92
N SER A 308 -25.28 6.82 31.95
CA SER A 308 -25.28 7.98 32.84
C SER A 308 -24.18 8.01 33.91
N TRP A 309 -23.53 6.88 34.24
CA TRP A 309 -22.75 6.74 35.47
C TRP A 309 -21.53 7.66 35.54
N TYR A 310 -20.66 7.68 34.53
CA TYR A 310 -19.34 8.30 34.69
C TYR A 310 -19.30 9.83 34.60
N PHE A 311 -20.42 10.45 34.24
CA PHE A 311 -20.54 11.91 34.19
C PHE A 311 -21.53 12.46 35.22
N LEU A 312 -22.66 11.78 35.41
CA LEU A 312 -23.71 12.21 36.34
C LEU A 312 -23.66 11.44 37.67
N GLY A 313 -23.11 10.22 37.68
CA GLY A 313 -23.17 9.30 38.80
C GLY A 313 -24.61 9.07 39.26
N GLY A 314 -24.78 8.86 40.56
CA GLY A 314 -26.10 8.78 41.21
C GLY A 314 -26.97 10.03 41.08
N LYS A 315 -26.51 11.12 40.43
CA LYS A 315 -27.25 12.38 40.26
C LYS A 315 -28.07 12.47 38.97
N VAL A 316 -28.04 11.45 38.12
CA VAL A 316 -28.83 11.37 36.88
C VAL A 316 -30.30 11.77 37.11
N SER A 317 -30.90 12.46 36.14
CA SER A 317 -32.32 12.81 36.12
C SER A 317 -32.99 12.40 34.82
N GLY A 318 -34.33 12.32 34.84
CA GLY A 318 -35.12 12.11 33.63
C GLY A 318 -34.92 13.22 32.59
N GLN A 319 -34.57 14.44 33.01
CA GLN A 319 -34.25 15.55 32.11
C GLN A 319 -32.96 15.31 31.32
N ASP A 320 -31.93 14.73 31.93
CA ASP A 320 -30.69 14.36 31.23
C ASP A 320 -30.97 13.32 30.13
N ILE A 321 -31.80 12.32 30.43
CA ILE A 321 -32.20 11.29 29.47
C ILE A 321 -32.94 11.92 28.27
N LEU A 322 -33.88 12.84 28.52
CA LEU A 322 -34.59 13.56 27.46
C LEU A 322 -33.65 14.44 26.63
N GLN A 323 -32.66 15.09 27.24
CA GLN A 323 -31.65 15.88 26.51
C GLN A 323 -30.76 15.03 25.59
N VAL A 324 -30.38 13.81 26.00
CA VAL A 324 -29.67 12.85 25.14
C VAL A 324 -30.56 12.41 23.98
N VAL A 325 -31.82 12.06 24.24
CA VAL A 325 -32.82 11.68 23.21
C VAL A 325 -33.03 12.81 22.20
N ASP A 326 -33.24 14.05 22.65
CA ASP A 326 -33.43 15.20 21.78
C ASP A 326 -32.18 15.53 20.95
N THR A 327 -30.98 15.28 21.49
CA THR A 327 -29.73 15.42 20.74
C THR A 327 -29.62 14.39 19.61
N CYS A 328 -30.04 13.15 19.86
CA CYS A 328 -30.12 12.13 18.80
C CYS A 328 -31.12 12.55 17.71
N LYS A 329 -32.29 13.11 18.09
CA LYS A 329 -33.29 13.64 17.15
C LYS A 329 -32.81 14.83 16.32
N LYS A 330 -31.95 15.69 16.88
CA LYS A 330 -31.32 16.82 16.17
C LYS A 330 -30.22 16.39 15.19
N HIS A 331 -29.57 15.25 15.44
CA HIS A 331 -28.43 14.76 14.66
C HIS A 331 -28.55 13.28 14.25
N PRO A 332 -29.65 12.86 13.60
CA PRO A 332 -29.98 11.45 13.37
C PRO A 332 -28.97 10.71 12.47
N ASP A 333 -28.27 11.42 11.58
CA ASP A 333 -27.21 10.83 10.74
C ASP A 333 -25.86 10.69 11.47
N ARG A 334 -25.66 11.43 12.58
CA ARG A 334 -24.38 11.46 13.31
C ARG A 334 -24.44 10.59 14.56
N ILE A 335 -25.41 10.85 15.43
CA ILE A 335 -25.50 10.22 16.76
C ILE A 335 -26.58 9.14 16.73
N ARG A 336 -26.12 7.89 16.63
CA ARG A 336 -26.95 6.70 16.41
C ARG A 336 -26.64 5.63 17.48
N PRO A 337 -26.90 5.90 18.78
CA PRO A 337 -26.62 4.96 19.85
C PRO A 337 -27.43 3.68 19.69
N GLN A 338 -26.78 2.52 19.84
CA GLN A 338 -27.48 1.24 19.90
C GLN A 338 -28.11 1.00 21.29
N VAL A 339 -27.62 1.70 22.32
CA VAL A 339 -28.12 1.69 23.71
C VAL A 339 -28.07 3.09 24.30
N ILE A 340 -29.12 3.48 25.04
CA ILE A 340 -29.05 4.57 26.03
C ILE A 340 -29.40 3.94 27.37
N GLN A 341 -28.45 3.96 28.30
CA GLN A 341 -28.52 3.24 29.58
C GLN A 341 -28.68 4.20 30.76
N ILE A 342 -29.73 3.99 31.55
CA ILE A 342 -29.93 4.60 32.85
C ILE A 342 -29.16 3.76 33.88
N ASP A 343 -28.14 4.34 34.50
CA ASP A 343 -27.40 3.77 35.63
C ASP A 343 -27.97 4.27 36.98
N ALA A 344 -27.38 3.89 38.11
CA ALA A 344 -27.94 4.11 39.45
C ALA A 344 -28.36 5.57 39.75
N GLY A 345 -29.35 5.74 40.62
CA GLY A 345 -29.93 7.03 41.04
C GLY A 345 -31.42 7.21 40.72
N PHE A 346 -32.07 6.20 40.11
CA PHE A 346 -33.49 6.19 39.76
C PHE A 346 -34.36 5.35 40.73
N GLU A 347 -33.77 4.66 41.71
CA GLU A 347 -34.36 3.51 42.42
C GLU A 347 -35.68 3.89 43.14
N GLU A 348 -35.75 5.08 43.72
CA GLU A 348 -36.97 5.61 44.38
C GLU A 348 -38.14 5.90 43.40
N ALA A 349 -37.91 5.84 42.09
CA ALA A 349 -38.94 5.91 41.05
C ALA A 349 -39.61 4.56 40.74
N LEU A 350 -39.12 3.45 41.34
CA LEU A 350 -39.73 2.12 41.22
C LEU A 350 -40.97 1.93 42.12
N ALA A 351 -41.22 2.87 43.03
CA ALA A 351 -42.34 2.80 43.95
C ALA A 351 -43.70 3.02 43.23
N PRO A 352 -44.80 2.34 43.63
CA PRO A 352 -46.13 2.53 43.02
C PRO A 352 -46.69 3.96 43.07
N LYS A 353 -46.12 4.80 43.94
CA LYS A 353 -46.15 6.27 43.84
C LYS A 353 -44.70 6.72 43.76
N PRO A 354 -44.15 7.09 42.59
CA PRO A 354 -42.77 7.53 42.49
C PRO A 354 -42.58 8.81 43.30
N SER A 355 -41.65 8.79 44.25
CA SER A 355 -41.31 9.94 45.12
C SER A 355 -40.05 10.66 44.70
N ASN A 356 -39.31 10.14 43.70
CA ASN A 356 -38.05 10.70 43.23
C ASN A 356 -38.30 11.96 42.36
N PRO A 357 -38.02 13.19 42.85
CA PRO A 357 -38.33 14.41 42.09
C PRO A 357 -37.47 14.58 40.83
N ARG A 358 -36.39 13.80 40.68
CA ARG A 358 -35.55 13.80 39.46
C ARG A 358 -36.13 12.95 38.33
N PHE A 359 -37.09 12.08 38.62
CA PHE A 359 -37.81 11.24 37.67
C PHE A 359 -39.32 11.44 37.88
N PRO A 360 -39.88 12.59 37.44
CA PRO A 360 -41.29 12.90 37.61
C PRO A 360 -42.23 12.00 36.78
N GLU A 361 -41.72 11.36 35.74
CA GLU A 361 -42.45 10.41 34.89
C GLU A 361 -42.06 8.96 35.22
N SER A 362 -42.84 7.98 34.74
CA SER A 362 -42.53 6.56 34.92
C SER A 362 -41.29 6.11 34.14
N LEU A 363 -40.63 5.04 34.57
CA LEU A 363 -39.51 4.46 33.81
C LEU A 363 -39.94 3.92 32.43
N GLU A 364 -41.19 3.47 32.28
CA GLU A 364 -41.78 3.09 30.99
C GLU A 364 -41.85 4.29 30.02
N PHE A 365 -42.16 5.50 30.51
CA PHE A 365 -42.12 6.72 29.69
C PHE A 365 -40.71 6.98 29.16
N TYR A 366 -39.68 6.91 30.02
CA TYR A 366 -38.29 7.10 29.58
C TYR A 366 -37.82 5.98 28.64
N ALA A 367 -38.22 4.72 28.89
CA ALA A 367 -37.92 3.61 27.99
C ALA A 367 -38.52 3.83 26.60
N LYS A 368 -39.78 4.27 26.53
CA LYS A 368 -40.44 4.64 25.27
C LYS A 368 -39.73 5.79 24.56
N LYS A 369 -39.31 6.83 25.30
CA LYS A 369 -38.56 7.98 24.75
C LYS A 369 -37.20 7.59 24.18
N ILE A 370 -36.50 6.63 24.80
CA ILE A 370 -35.26 6.07 24.26
C ILE A 370 -35.54 5.26 22.98
N ALA A 371 -36.61 4.45 22.96
CA ALA A 371 -36.98 3.67 21.79
C ALA A 371 -37.38 4.54 20.56
N GLU A 372 -37.91 5.76 20.77
CA GLU A 372 -38.22 6.72 19.70
C GLU A 372 -37.01 7.09 18.81
N VAL A 373 -35.78 6.92 19.29
CA VAL A 373 -34.54 7.19 18.52
C VAL A 373 -33.84 5.91 18.03
N GLY A 374 -34.51 4.75 18.08
CA GLY A 374 -33.99 3.47 17.62
C GLY A 374 -32.97 2.81 18.56
N ALA A 375 -32.65 3.44 19.68
CA ALA A 375 -31.77 2.88 20.71
C ALA A 375 -32.51 1.85 21.58
N LYS A 376 -31.80 0.82 22.05
CA LYS A 376 -32.33 -0.08 23.10
C LYS A 376 -32.40 0.69 24.42
N PRO A 377 -33.54 0.73 25.12
CA PRO A 377 -33.59 1.27 26.47
C PRO A 377 -32.82 0.35 27.42
N GLY A 378 -31.82 0.91 28.08
CA GLY A 378 -30.95 0.24 29.03
C GLY A 378 -31.20 0.66 30.47
N ILE A 379 -31.08 -0.28 31.40
CA ILE A 379 -31.23 -0.03 32.84
C ILE A 379 -30.23 -0.85 33.65
N LEU A 380 -29.81 -0.33 34.81
CA LEU A 380 -29.08 -1.09 35.83
C LEU A 380 -30.05 -2.00 36.60
N LEU A 381 -29.65 -3.25 36.84
CA LEU A 381 -30.23 -4.11 37.86
C LEU A 381 -29.20 -4.30 38.97
N GLU A 382 -29.47 -3.73 40.13
CA GLU A 382 -28.61 -3.83 41.30
C GLU A 382 -28.81 -5.20 41.98
N MET A 383 -27.81 -6.06 41.92
CA MET A 383 -27.85 -7.41 42.50
C MET A 383 -26.93 -7.56 43.72
N SER A 384 -26.36 -6.45 44.21
CA SER A 384 -25.71 -6.38 45.50
C SER A 384 -26.68 -5.85 46.57
N ARG A 385 -26.62 -6.44 47.77
CA ARG A 385 -27.27 -5.95 48.99
C ARG A 385 -26.26 -6.03 50.14
N PRO A 386 -26.45 -5.30 51.26
CA PRO A 386 -25.54 -5.34 52.40
C PRO A 386 -25.24 -6.78 52.87
N MET A 387 -24.02 -6.98 53.40
CA MET A 387 -23.51 -8.28 53.83
C MET A 387 -24.55 -9.07 54.64
N ASN A 388 -24.63 -10.37 54.38
CA ASN A 388 -25.58 -11.35 54.96
C ASN A 388 -27.03 -11.30 54.46
N THR A 389 -27.37 -10.50 53.43
CA THR A 389 -28.65 -10.65 52.73
C THR A 389 -28.48 -11.35 51.38
N TYR A 390 -28.94 -12.60 51.30
CA TYR A 390 -28.91 -13.38 50.06
C TYR A 390 -30.00 -12.92 49.09
N ILE A 391 -29.62 -12.39 47.93
CA ILE A 391 -30.57 -12.28 46.82
C ILE A 391 -30.76 -13.67 46.23
N GLN A 392 -31.99 -14.16 46.23
CA GLN A 392 -32.33 -15.37 45.48
C GLN A 392 -32.43 -15.00 43.99
N GLY A 393 -31.90 -15.83 43.09
CA GLY A 393 -31.96 -15.57 41.65
C GLY A 393 -33.38 -15.38 41.11
N ALA A 394 -34.36 -16.01 41.77
CA ALA A 394 -35.77 -15.79 41.52
C ALA A 394 -36.24 -14.34 41.78
N GLU A 395 -35.60 -13.59 42.68
CA GLU A 395 -35.88 -12.17 42.93
C GLU A 395 -35.30 -11.30 41.79
N ALA A 396 -34.01 -11.44 41.51
CA ALA A 396 -33.36 -10.74 40.38
C ALA A 396 -34.04 -11.07 39.03
N ALA A 397 -34.49 -12.31 38.84
CA ALA A 397 -35.23 -12.73 37.64
C ALA A 397 -36.65 -12.14 37.56
N ARG A 398 -37.33 -11.89 38.69
CA ARG A 398 -38.60 -11.15 38.72
C ARG A 398 -38.39 -9.68 38.36
N GLU A 399 -37.38 -9.04 38.95
CA GLU A 399 -37.09 -7.62 38.70
C GLU A 399 -36.61 -7.39 37.25
N ALA A 400 -35.73 -8.25 36.74
CA ALA A 400 -35.30 -8.22 35.34
C ALA A 400 -36.49 -8.38 34.37
N ARG A 401 -37.43 -9.28 34.67
CA ARG A 401 -38.68 -9.43 33.89
C ARG A 401 -39.52 -8.15 33.93
N HIS A 402 -39.65 -7.54 35.10
CA HIS A 402 -40.42 -6.31 35.27
C HIS A 402 -39.86 -5.15 34.43
N TYR A 403 -38.53 -5.02 34.33
CA TYR A 403 -37.89 -4.08 33.40
C TYR A 403 -38.18 -4.41 31.92
N VAL A 404 -38.24 -5.69 31.55
CA VAL A 404 -38.64 -6.09 30.18
C VAL A 404 -40.11 -5.76 29.90
N GLU A 405 -40.99 -5.91 30.88
CA GLU A 405 -42.41 -5.49 30.80
C GLU A 405 -42.54 -3.98 30.61
N MET A 406 -41.72 -3.16 31.31
CA MET A 406 -41.60 -1.70 31.12
C MET A 406 -40.95 -1.28 29.80
N GLY A 407 -40.54 -2.22 28.94
CA GLY A 407 -39.96 -1.94 27.62
C GLY A 407 -38.43 -1.88 27.56
N PHE A 408 -37.70 -2.11 28.66
CA PHE A 408 -36.23 -2.18 28.61
C PHE A 408 -35.75 -3.42 27.85
N ARG A 409 -34.69 -3.27 27.05
CA ARG A 409 -34.12 -4.33 26.19
C ARG A 409 -32.61 -4.51 26.36
N TYR A 410 -32.02 -3.76 27.29
CA TYR A 410 -30.65 -3.91 27.75
C TYR A 410 -30.67 -3.84 29.29
N ILE A 411 -30.05 -4.81 29.97
CA ILE A 411 -29.95 -4.81 31.43
C ILE A 411 -28.48 -5.00 31.81
N LYS A 412 -27.95 -4.05 32.57
CA LYS A 412 -26.62 -4.10 33.19
C LYS A 412 -26.77 -4.72 34.57
N LEU A 413 -26.27 -5.94 34.73
CA LEU A 413 -26.33 -6.70 35.98
C LEU A 413 -25.17 -6.30 36.89
N ASN A 414 -25.43 -5.66 38.04
CA ASN A 414 -24.40 -5.44 39.05
C ASN A 414 -24.38 -6.60 40.04
N SER A 415 -23.67 -7.67 39.69
CA SER A 415 -23.50 -8.88 40.50
C SER A 415 -22.35 -8.82 41.51
N GLN A 416 -21.79 -7.64 41.76
CA GLN A 416 -20.71 -7.46 42.72
C GLN A 416 -21.16 -7.88 44.13
N ASN A 417 -20.29 -8.57 44.88
CA ASN A 417 -20.57 -9.10 46.22
C ASN A 417 -21.78 -10.07 46.32
N MET A 418 -22.32 -10.55 45.20
CA MET A 418 -23.42 -11.49 45.18
C MET A 418 -23.01 -12.85 45.78
N SER A 419 -23.55 -13.15 46.96
CA SER A 419 -23.47 -14.49 47.56
C SER A 419 -24.78 -15.25 47.34
N TRP A 420 -24.67 -16.43 46.74
CA TRP A 420 -25.81 -17.32 46.54
C TRP A 420 -26.04 -18.13 47.82
N GLY A 421 -27.16 -17.88 48.48
CA GLY A 421 -27.49 -18.53 49.75
C GLY A 421 -27.51 -20.06 49.63
N ARG A 422 -26.67 -20.74 50.42
CA ARG A 422 -26.74 -22.19 50.57
C ARG A 422 -27.98 -22.56 51.37
N LEU A 423 -29.01 -23.01 50.65
CA LEU A 423 -30.17 -23.68 51.21
C LEU A 423 -29.88 -25.19 51.30
N PRO A 424 -30.59 -25.94 52.16
CA PRO A 424 -30.46 -27.40 52.19
C PRO A 424 -30.73 -28.07 50.83
N SER A 425 -31.56 -27.48 49.97
CA SER A 425 -31.82 -27.94 48.60
C SER A 425 -30.67 -27.71 47.62
N THR A 426 -29.65 -26.93 48.00
CA THR A 426 -28.51 -26.56 47.15
C THR A 426 -27.16 -27.00 47.72
N ASP A 427 -27.15 -27.82 48.78
CA ASP A 427 -25.94 -28.28 49.46
C ASP A 427 -25.04 -29.20 48.60
N ARG A 428 -25.58 -29.78 47.51
CA ARG A 428 -24.85 -30.55 46.48
C ARG A 428 -24.20 -29.70 45.38
N LEU A 429 -24.51 -28.41 45.32
CA LEU A 429 -23.97 -27.48 44.32
C LEU A 429 -22.73 -26.73 44.83
N THR A 430 -21.75 -26.52 43.97
CA THR A 430 -20.60 -25.63 44.26
C THR A 430 -21.05 -24.16 44.25
N SER A 431 -20.24 -23.26 44.78
CA SER A 431 -20.50 -21.81 44.66
C SER A 431 -20.60 -21.35 43.19
N PHE A 432 -19.88 -22.03 42.30
CA PHE A 432 -19.88 -21.80 40.86
C PHE A 432 -21.20 -22.24 40.20
N GLU A 433 -21.66 -23.47 40.46
CA GLU A 433 -22.92 -24.01 39.92
C GLU A 433 -24.14 -23.22 40.42
N LEU A 434 -24.12 -22.81 41.70
CA LEU A 434 -25.12 -21.92 42.29
C LEU A 434 -25.24 -20.60 41.52
N MET A 435 -24.10 -19.95 41.24
CA MET A 435 -24.07 -18.72 40.46
C MET A 435 -24.53 -18.93 39.02
N ARG A 436 -24.19 -20.07 38.39
CA ARG A 436 -24.70 -20.44 37.06
C ARG A 436 -26.22 -20.59 37.03
N GLU A 437 -26.82 -21.25 38.02
CA GLU A 437 -28.27 -21.39 38.08
C GLU A 437 -28.96 -20.03 38.30
N GLY A 438 -28.31 -19.13 39.05
CA GLY A 438 -28.72 -17.73 39.16
C GLY A 438 -28.86 -16.99 37.83
N PHE A 439 -27.79 -16.95 37.04
CA PHE A 439 -27.82 -16.33 35.70
C PHE A 439 -28.77 -17.06 34.74
N SER A 440 -28.90 -18.38 34.85
CA SER A 440 -29.88 -19.22 34.15
C SER A 440 -31.32 -18.75 34.41
N GLN A 441 -31.69 -18.48 35.68
CA GLN A 441 -33.02 -17.98 36.04
C GLN A 441 -33.31 -16.60 35.45
N ILE A 442 -32.33 -15.68 35.50
CA ILE A 442 -32.47 -14.34 34.91
C ILE A 442 -32.67 -14.45 33.40
N ARG A 443 -31.82 -15.20 32.68
CA ARG A 443 -31.95 -15.41 31.23
C ARG A 443 -33.31 -16.02 30.86
N LYS A 444 -33.76 -17.04 31.58
CA LYS A 444 -35.09 -17.66 31.38
C LYS A 444 -36.25 -16.67 31.59
N ALA A 445 -36.08 -15.67 32.46
CA ALA A 445 -37.11 -14.69 32.76
C ALA A 445 -37.18 -13.53 31.77
N VAL A 446 -36.05 -13.12 31.17
CA VAL A 446 -36.00 -12.01 30.18
C VAL A 446 -36.07 -12.48 28.72
N GLY A 447 -35.76 -13.74 28.43
CA GLY A 447 -35.73 -14.29 27.07
C GLY A 447 -34.41 -14.04 26.33
N ASP A 448 -34.34 -14.49 25.08
CA ASP A 448 -33.09 -14.52 24.30
C ASP A 448 -32.72 -13.20 23.60
N ASP A 449 -33.68 -12.32 23.34
CA ASP A 449 -33.48 -11.09 22.59
C ASP A 449 -33.22 -9.85 23.47
N VAL A 450 -33.30 -10.00 24.79
CA VAL A 450 -32.88 -8.98 25.77
C VAL A 450 -31.38 -9.07 25.98
N TYR A 451 -30.68 -7.95 25.86
CA TYR A 451 -29.23 -7.90 26.05
C TYR A 451 -28.88 -7.87 27.53
N LEU A 452 -28.06 -8.82 28.01
CA LEU A 452 -27.55 -8.83 29.37
C LEU A 452 -26.04 -8.55 29.38
N LEU A 453 -25.63 -7.51 30.11
CA LEU A 453 -24.23 -7.23 30.45
C LEU A 453 -23.97 -7.66 31.90
N ASN A 454 -23.00 -8.54 32.13
CA ASN A 454 -22.44 -8.78 33.46
C ASN A 454 -21.45 -7.66 33.83
N SER A 455 -21.78 -6.81 34.81
CA SER A 455 -20.97 -5.66 35.23
C SER A 455 -20.17 -5.89 36.53
N ASP A 456 -19.72 -7.13 36.75
CA ASP A 456 -18.67 -7.41 37.73
C ASP A 456 -17.38 -6.67 37.37
N LEU A 457 -16.57 -6.29 38.37
CA LEU A 457 -15.27 -5.67 38.10
C LEU A 457 -14.29 -6.59 37.33
N ARG A 458 -14.55 -7.90 37.32
CA ARG A 458 -13.73 -8.93 36.65
C ARG A 458 -14.58 -9.85 35.76
N PRO A 459 -14.00 -10.45 34.71
CA PRO A 459 -14.67 -11.45 33.89
C PRO A 459 -15.27 -12.60 34.73
N ASN A 460 -16.57 -12.88 34.55
CA ASN A 460 -17.26 -13.90 35.34
C ASN A 460 -17.57 -15.15 34.49
N ARG A 461 -16.74 -16.19 34.65
CA ARG A 461 -16.89 -17.46 33.93
C ARG A 461 -18.24 -18.17 34.21
N ALA A 462 -18.86 -17.93 35.37
CA ALA A 462 -20.18 -18.50 35.68
C ALA A 462 -21.30 -17.87 34.84
N ALA A 463 -21.20 -16.60 34.46
CA ALA A 463 -22.20 -15.92 33.63
C ALA A 463 -22.17 -16.34 32.14
N ILE A 464 -21.10 -17.00 31.66
CA ILE A 464 -20.99 -17.44 30.26
C ILE A 464 -22.13 -18.41 29.90
N GLY A 465 -22.75 -18.13 28.76
CA GLY A 465 -23.93 -18.85 28.24
C GLY A 465 -25.26 -18.19 28.62
N TYR A 466 -25.25 -17.28 29.60
CA TYR A 466 -26.44 -16.58 30.07
C TYR A 466 -26.41 -15.08 29.81
N VAL A 467 -25.23 -14.45 29.78
CA VAL A 467 -25.06 -13.03 29.39
C VAL A 467 -24.51 -12.89 27.98
N ASP A 468 -24.77 -11.75 27.34
CA ASP A 468 -24.29 -11.42 25.99
C ASP A 468 -22.98 -10.61 26.03
N ALA A 469 -22.75 -9.89 27.13
CA ALA A 469 -21.48 -9.22 27.40
C ALA A 469 -20.95 -9.42 28.82
N GLN A 470 -19.63 -9.29 28.94
CA GLN A 470 -18.87 -9.35 30.18
C GLN A 470 -18.06 -8.07 30.33
N ARG A 471 -18.20 -7.37 31.45
CA ARG A 471 -17.25 -6.34 31.85
C ARG A 471 -15.89 -6.97 32.15
N VAL A 472 -14.83 -6.34 31.66
CA VAL A 472 -13.46 -6.87 31.76
C VAL A 472 -12.45 -5.88 32.32
N SER A 473 -12.95 -4.80 32.93
CA SER A 473 -12.16 -3.74 33.55
C SER A 473 -12.78 -3.20 34.84
N CYS A 474 -11.94 -2.65 35.72
CA CYS A 474 -12.40 -1.80 36.84
C CYS A 474 -13.13 -0.54 36.36
N GLU A 475 -13.60 0.30 37.30
CA GLU A 475 -14.31 1.56 36.98
C GLU A 475 -13.42 2.55 36.23
N SER A 476 -13.84 2.94 35.03
CA SER A 476 -13.16 3.89 34.13
C SER A 476 -13.20 5.35 34.61
N LYS A 477 -13.29 5.58 35.92
CA LYS A 477 -13.29 6.92 36.55
C LYS A 477 -12.13 7.77 36.03
N ARG A 478 -12.39 9.05 35.76
CA ARG A 478 -11.47 9.99 35.08
C ARG A 478 -10.11 10.09 35.79
N GLU A 479 -10.12 10.03 37.12
CA GLU A 479 -8.94 10.03 37.98
C GLU A 479 -8.15 8.71 37.99
N ASN A 480 -8.77 7.58 37.63
CA ASN A 480 -8.24 6.21 37.72
C ASN A 480 -8.12 5.50 36.34
N LEU A 481 -7.94 6.26 35.27
CA LEU A 481 -7.93 5.72 33.91
C LEU A 481 -6.72 4.80 33.63
N ARG A 482 -5.57 5.01 34.28
CA ARG A 482 -4.36 4.18 34.11
C ARG A 482 -4.50 2.76 34.71
N PRO A 483 -5.01 2.57 35.95
CA PRO A 483 -5.44 1.25 36.43
C PRO A 483 -6.42 0.56 35.46
N THR A 484 -7.44 1.30 34.99
CA THR A 484 -8.44 0.78 34.05
C THR A 484 -7.80 0.22 32.78
N ILE A 485 -6.90 0.98 32.14
CA ILE A 485 -6.11 0.53 30.99
C ILE A 485 -5.38 -0.78 31.29
N ASN A 486 -4.59 -0.82 32.36
CA ASN A 486 -3.75 -1.98 32.68
C ASN A 486 -4.59 -3.27 32.85
N ASP A 487 -5.80 -3.13 33.40
CA ASP A 487 -6.74 -4.21 33.60
C ASP A 487 -7.39 -4.67 32.29
N SER A 488 -7.94 -3.74 31.50
CA SER A 488 -8.57 -4.02 30.21
C SER A 488 -7.66 -4.76 29.23
N LEU A 489 -6.37 -4.40 29.19
CA LEU A 489 -5.39 -5.00 28.26
C LEU A 489 -5.19 -6.50 28.50
N ARG A 490 -5.34 -6.98 29.73
CA ARG A 490 -5.21 -8.40 30.08
C ARG A 490 -6.34 -9.23 29.46
N ASN A 491 -7.51 -8.64 29.25
CA ASN A 491 -8.74 -9.35 28.92
C ASN A 491 -9.26 -9.15 27.49
N LEU A 492 -8.55 -8.39 26.63
CA LEU A 492 -8.92 -8.23 25.21
C LEU A 492 -9.11 -9.57 24.46
N HIS A 493 -8.36 -10.60 24.88
CA HIS A 493 -8.41 -11.93 24.30
C HIS A 493 -9.76 -12.65 24.50
N LEU A 494 -10.61 -12.18 25.43
CA LEU A 494 -11.96 -12.72 25.68
C LEU A 494 -13.00 -12.23 24.66
N GLN A 495 -12.71 -11.18 23.86
CA GLN A 495 -13.64 -10.63 22.86
C GLN A 495 -14.07 -11.69 21.85
N GLY A 496 -15.38 -11.86 21.70
CA GLY A 496 -16.00 -12.86 20.83
C GLY A 496 -15.83 -14.30 21.33
N ALA A 497 -15.04 -14.55 22.39
CA ALA A 497 -14.93 -15.87 23.02
C ALA A 497 -16.06 -16.08 24.02
N TRP A 498 -16.17 -15.16 25.00
CA TRP A 498 -17.08 -15.24 26.15
C TRP A 498 -18.36 -14.40 25.98
N GLY A 499 -18.58 -13.87 24.77
CA GLY A 499 -19.55 -12.83 24.45
C GLY A 499 -18.83 -11.60 23.91
N ALA A 500 -19.50 -10.45 23.92
CA ALA A 500 -18.81 -9.17 23.81
C ALA A 500 -18.08 -8.83 25.13
N ILE A 501 -16.93 -8.18 25.06
CA ILE A 501 -16.34 -7.54 26.24
C ILE A 501 -16.88 -6.12 26.38
N ASP A 502 -17.06 -5.67 27.61
CA ASP A 502 -17.30 -4.29 27.97
C ASP A 502 -16.06 -3.76 28.70
N ILE A 503 -15.44 -2.75 28.09
CA ILE A 503 -14.25 -2.05 28.61
C ILE A 503 -14.67 -0.75 29.33
N ASP A 504 -15.96 -0.62 29.63
CA ASP A 504 -16.54 0.51 30.36
C ASP A 504 -16.50 1.80 29.52
N ALA A 505 -16.53 2.98 30.13
CA ALA A 505 -16.77 4.22 29.39
C ALA A 505 -15.51 4.88 28.81
N TYR A 506 -15.61 5.40 27.59
CA TYR A 506 -14.62 6.31 27.00
C TYR A 506 -15.07 7.78 27.10
N TYR A 507 -14.10 8.70 27.01
CA TYR A 507 -14.30 10.15 27.09
C TYR A 507 -13.70 10.86 25.87
N LEU A 508 -14.46 11.80 25.32
CA LEU A 508 -14.14 12.58 24.13
C LEU A 508 -14.02 14.08 24.42
N GLY A 509 -14.85 14.57 25.34
CA GLY A 509 -15.01 15.99 25.67
C GLY A 509 -14.36 16.32 27.00
N THR A 510 -13.03 16.22 27.05
CA THR A 510 -12.29 16.47 28.29
C THR A 510 -12.18 17.94 28.64
N ASP A 511 -12.33 18.87 27.68
CA ASP A 511 -12.25 20.32 27.93
C ASP A 511 -13.47 20.89 28.68
N LEU A 512 -14.54 20.10 28.84
CA LEU A 512 -15.80 20.51 29.49
C LEU A 512 -15.76 20.45 31.02
N GLN A 513 -14.73 19.82 31.59
CA GLN A 513 -14.39 19.87 33.01
C GLN A 513 -12.86 19.84 33.15
N ASN A 514 -12.30 20.60 34.09
CA ASN A 514 -10.86 20.84 34.20
C ASN A 514 -9.97 19.57 33.98
N ILE A 515 -9.22 19.54 32.87
CA ILE A 515 -8.32 18.44 32.48
C ILE A 515 -7.27 18.11 33.54
N SER A 516 -6.90 19.05 34.41
CA SER A 516 -5.93 18.77 35.49
C SER A 516 -6.42 17.73 36.51
N SER A 517 -7.70 17.36 36.48
CA SER A 517 -8.26 16.23 37.24
C SER A 517 -7.83 14.84 36.71
N ILE A 518 -7.41 14.73 35.44
CA ILE A 518 -7.00 13.46 34.83
C ILE A 518 -5.48 13.30 34.94
N HIS A 519 -5.06 12.35 35.78
CA HIS A 519 -3.64 12.02 35.92
C HIS A 519 -3.09 11.45 34.59
N GLY A 520 -2.11 12.13 33.98
CA GLY A 520 -1.60 11.79 32.64
C GLY A 520 -2.22 12.57 31.48
N GLY A 521 -3.22 13.41 31.74
CA GLY A 521 -3.75 14.42 30.80
C GLY A 521 -4.25 13.87 29.46
N TRP A 522 -4.25 14.73 28.43
CA TRP A 522 -4.79 14.41 27.10
C TRP A 522 -4.11 13.18 26.42
N PRO A 523 -2.78 12.96 26.51
CA PRO A 523 -2.16 11.76 25.93
C PRO A 523 -2.80 10.45 26.42
N LEU A 524 -3.12 10.34 27.72
CA LEU A 524 -3.74 9.15 28.28
C LEU A 524 -5.16 8.92 27.74
N VAL A 525 -5.96 9.97 27.59
CA VAL A 525 -7.35 9.84 27.12
C VAL A 525 -7.42 9.51 25.62
N ARG A 526 -6.57 10.13 24.78
CA ARG A 526 -6.42 9.75 23.35
C ARG A 526 -6.03 8.28 23.21
N THR A 527 -5.12 7.81 24.05
CA THR A 527 -4.73 6.40 24.14
C THR A 527 -5.91 5.52 24.57
N TRP A 528 -6.68 5.91 25.58
CA TRP A 528 -7.86 5.18 26.05
C TRP A 528 -8.96 5.02 24.98
N VAL A 529 -9.35 6.11 24.31
CA VAL A 529 -10.35 6.05 23.22
C VAL A 529 -9.90 5.08 22.12
N SER A 530 -8.60 5.05 21.81
CA SER A 530 -8.02 4.10 20.85
C SER A 530 -8.09 2.66 21.35
N MET A 531 -7.81 2.41 22.63
CA MET A 531 -7.90 1.07 23.23
C MET A 531 -9.33 0.53 23.21
N VAL A 532 -10.31 1.35 23.62
CA VAL A 532 -11.73 0.98 23.57
C VAL A 532 -12.16 0.69 22.13
N GLY A 533 -11.85 1.57 21.18
CA GLY A 533 -12.20 1.40 19.77
C GLY A 533 -11.56 0.18 19.10
N LEU A 534 -10.32 -0.16 19.47
CA LEU A 534 -9.62 -1.32 18.92
C LEU A 534 -10.04 -2.63 19.57
N SER A 535 -10.38 -2.63 20.86
CA SER A 535 -10.75 -3.83 21.63
C SER A 535 -11.74 -4.75 20.91
N GLY A 536 -12.67 -4.15 20.18
CA GLY A 536 -13.81 -4.79 19.53
C GLY A 536 -14.98 -5.06 20.47
N GLY A 537 -14.84 -4.76 21.75
CA GLY A 537 -15.91 -4.77 22.74
C GLY A 537 -16.92 -3.65 22.54
N SER A 538 -17.85 -3.53 23.49
CA SER A 538 -18.80 -2.41 23.52
C SER A 538 -18.08 -1.07 23.66
N ALA A 539 -18.64 -0.03 23.03
CA ALA A 539 -18.10 1.33 23.03
C ALA A 539 -19.14 2.27 23.66
N MET A 540 -19.15 2.32 24.99
CA MET A 540 -20.04 3.20 25.76
C MET A 540 -19.34 4.51 26.12
N THR A 541 -20.07 5.61 26.18
CA THR A 541 -19.59 6.89 26.73
C THR A 541 -20.60 7.46 27.73
N SER A 542 -20.16 8.40 28.57
CA SER A 542 -21.04 9.20 29.44
C SER A 542 -20.99 10.70 29.10
N ASP A 543 -20.30 11.09 28.02
CA ASP A 543 -20.14 12.52 27.72
C ASP A 543 -21.49 13.22 27.43
N PRO A 544 -21.63 14.51 27.80
CA PRO A 544 -22.89 15.25 27.67
C PRO A 544 -23.06 15.77 26.23
N TRP A 545 -23.52 14.91 25.32
CA TRP A 545 -23.72 15.25 23.90
C TRP A 545 -24.61 16.49 23.66
N TYR A 546 -25.49 16.79 24.61
CA TYR A 546 -26.43 17.91 24.60
C TYR A 546 -25.81 19.27 24.97
N TRP A 547 -24.54 19.30 25.42
CA TRP A 547 -23.85 20.56 25.69
C TRP A 547 -23.35 21.19 24.39
N GLU A 548 -23.57 22.49 24.23
CA GLU A 548 -23.15 23.26 23.04
C GLU A 548 -21.65 23.13 22.77
N ASN A 549 -20.83 23.25 23.83
CA ASN A 549 -19.39 23.08 23.75
C ASN A 549 -18.94 21.64 23.43
N PHE A 550 -19.81 20.63 23.50
CA PHE A 550 -19.50 19.26 23.05
C PHE A 550 -19.73 19.07 21.54
N GLN A 551 -20.54 19.91 20.89
CA GLN A 551 -20.92 19.76 19.48
C GLN A 551 -19.75 19.55 18.50
N PRO A 552 -18.57 20.22 18.66
CA PRO A 552 -17.40 19.94 17.83
C PRO A 552 -16.82 18.52 18.01
N HIS A 553 -16.97 17.93 19.19
CA HIS A 553 -16.41 16.62 19.56
C HIS A 553 -17.31 15.43 19.18
N LEU A 554 -18.57 15.68 18.77
CA LEU A 554 -19.50 14.64 18.31
C LEU A 554 -18.89 13.72 17.24
N ARG A 555 -18.03 14.26 16.37
CA ARG A 555 -17.30 13.48 15.35
C ARG A 555 -16.59 12.28 15.95
N ASN A 556 -15.99 12.41 17.13
CA ASN A 556 -15.26 11.31 17.74
C ASN A 556 -16.22 10.19 18.21
N ALA A 557 -17.46 10.50 18.59
CA ALA A 557 -18.48 9.49 18.89
C ALA A 557 -18.92 8.74 17.62
N GLU A 558 -19.02 9.45 16.49
CA GLU A 558 -19.27 8.84 15.19
C GLU A 558 -18.16 7.84 14.82
N THR A 559 -16.89 8.17 15.06
CA THR A 559 -15.76 7.26 14.75
C THR A 559 -15.72 5.96 15.57
N MET A 560 -16.50 5.86 16.65
CA MET A 560 -16.59 4.68 17.52
C MET A 560 -17.78 3.77 17.18
N THR A 561 -18.57 4.11 16.16
CA THR A 561 -19.84 3.43 15.83
C THR A 561 -19.86 2.87 14.39
N PRO A 562 -20.18 1.58 14.20
CA PRO A 562 -20.44 0.54 15.20
C PRO A 562 -19.13 -0.09 15.74
N PRO A 563 -19.14 -0.70 16.94
CA PRO A 563 -17.99 -1.46 17.39
C PRO A 563 -17.71 -2.68 16.50
N LEU A 564 -16.44 -3.07 16.38
CA LEU A 564 -16.01 -4.15 15.49
C LEU A 564 -15.74 -5.46 16.24
N PRO A 565 -16.48 -6.55 16.00
CA PRO A 565 -16.40 -7.76 16.80
C PRO A 565 -15.04 -8.49 16.75
N GLU A 566 -14.18 -8.18 15.76
CA GLU A 566 -12.83 -8.72 15.62
C GLU A 566 -11.97 -8.49 16.89
N ARG A 567 -11.31 -9.54 17.36
CA ARG A 567 -10.50 -9.54 18.59
C ARG A 567 -9.21 -8.74 18.41
N ALA A 568 -8.92 -7.84 19.35
CA ALA A 568 -7.60 -7.26 19.52
C ALA A 568 -6.73 -8.07 20.49
N MET A 569 -5.42 -7.92 20.41
CA MET A 569 -4.45 -8.63 21.23
C MET A 569 -3.33 -7.70 21.69
N ALA A 570 -3.02 -7.70 22.99
CA ALA A 570 -1.76 -7.17 23.50
C ALA A 570 -0.65 -8.20 23.21
N LEU A 571 0.29 -7.88 22.32
CA LEU A 571 1.33 -8.81 21.84
C LEU A 571 2.29 -9.26 22.93
N ASP A 572 2.52 -8.39 23.93
CA ASP A 572 3.45 -8.61 25.02
C ASP A 572 2.77 -9.04 26.34
N LEU A 573 1.49 -9.43 26.28
CA LEU A 573 0.76 -9.98 27.43
C LEU A 573 1.43 -11.26 27.95
N GLY A 574 1.71 -11.32 29.26
CA GLY A 574 2.43 -12.40 29.91
C GLY A 574 3.97 -12.33 29.80
N THR A 575 4.52 -11.61 28.83
CA THR A 575 6.00 -11.49 28.63
C THR A 575 6.58 -10.13 29.00
N SER A 576 5.73 -9.17 29.35
CA SER A 576 6.07 -7.78 29.60
C SER A 576 5.17 -7.23 30.72
N SER A 577 5.68 -6.30 31.49
CA SER A 577 4.90 -5.52 32.47
C SER A 577 4.17 -4.32 31.85
N ALA A 578 4.51 -3.99 30.60
CA ALA A 578 4.17 -2.73 29.96
C ALA A 578 2.93 -2.82 29.05
N TYR A 579 2.66 -3.98 28.43
CA TYR A 579 1.57 -4.19 27.48
C TYR A 579 1.50 -3.09 26.39
N SER A 580 2.67 -2.71 25.87
CA SER A 580 2.86 -1.48 25.07
C SER A 580 2.37 -1.58 23.61
N ARG A 581 2.03 -2.80 23.16
CA ARG A 581 1.80 -3.12 21.75
C ARG A 581 0.49 -3.88 21.57
N ILE A 582 -0.56 -3.17 21.21
CA ILE A 582 -1.87 -3.75 20.89
C ILE A 582 -1.99 -3.87 19.38
N ILE A 583 -2.48 -5.00 18.87
CA ILE A 583 -2.79 -5.18 17.46
C ILE A 583 -4.21 -5.71 17.24
N LYS A 584 -4.80 -5.35 16.10
CA LYS A 584 -6.03 -5.89 15.56
C LYS A 584 -5.73 -6.28 14.10
N LYS A 585 -5.79 -7.57 13.79
CA LYS A 585 -5.58 -8.09 12.43
C LYS A 585 -6.93 -8.26 11.76
N SER A 586 -7.04 -7.84 10.51
CA SER A 586 -8.23 -8.03 9.70
C SER A 586 -7.87 -8.54 8.32
N SER A 587 -8.58 -9.57 7.87
CA SER A 587 -8.50 -10.11 6.51
C SER A 587 -9.84 -9.85 5.81
N ARG A 588 -9.76 -9.38 4.56
CA ARG A 588 -10.90 -9.05 3.70
C ARG A 588 -10.61 -9.59 2.29
N SER A 589 -11.67 -9.77 1.50
CA SER A 589 -11.61 -10.08 0.07
C SER A 589 -10.63 -9.18 -0.69
N TRP A 590 -10.56 -7.91 -0.29
CA TRP A 590 -9.79 -6.85 -0.93
C TRP A 590 -8.43 -6.54 -0.29
N GLY A 591 -8.04 -7.21 0.80
CA GLY A 591 -6.74 -6.97 1.43
C GLY A 591 -6.63 -7.49 2.85
N GLU A 592 -5.38 -7.59 3.32
CA GLU A 592 -5.07 -7.81 4.73
C GLU A 592 -4.52 -6.51 5.32
N MET A 593 -4.92 -6.22 6.55
CA MET A 593 -4.46 -5.03 7.27
C MET A 593 -4.23 -5.34 8.74
N THR A 594 -3.18 -4.74 9.31
CA THR A 594 -2.95 -4.75 10.74
C THR A 594 -3.09 -3.32 11.25
N VAL A 595 -3.99 -3.10 12.20
CA VAL A 595 -4.06 -1.86 12.96
C VAL A 595 -3.38 -2.09 14.30
N ALA A 596 -2.53 -1.17 14.73
CA ALA A 596 -1.76 -1.26 15.96
C ALA A 596 -1.85 0.02 16.77
N LEU A 597 -1.93 -0.11 18.09
CA LEU A 597 -1.71 0.97 19.04
C LEU A 597 -0.38 0.72 19.75
N LEU A 598 0.59 1.60 19.49
CA LEU A 598 1.88 1.62 20.14
C LEU A 598 1.87 2.77 21.14
N TRP A 599 1.94 2.45 22.44
CA TRP A 599 1.79 3.44 23.51
C TRP A 599 2.90 3.35 24.55
N ASN A 600 3.16 4.45 25.25
CA ASN A 600 4.18 4.50 26.29
C ASN A 600 3.58 4.32 27.71
N PRO A 601 3.72 3.13 28.33
CA PRO A 601 3.26 2.84 29.69
C PRO A 601 4.25 3.26 30.79
N SER A 602 5.41 3.83 30.47
CA SER A 602 6.40 4.30 31.45
C SER A 602 6.14 5.73 31.92
N SER A 603 6.91 6.18 32.92
CA SER A 603 6.94 7.56 33.43
C SER A 603 7.96 8.46 32.72
N SER A 604 8.82 7.91 31.86
CA SER A 604 9.81 8.63 31.06
C SER A 604 9.41 8.63 29.58
N GLU A 605 10.04 9.48 28.76
CA GLU A 605 9.88 9.33 27.31
C GLU A 605 10.60 8.08 26.77
N GLN A 606 10.02 7.41 25.78
CA GLN A 606 10.65 6.30 25.06
C GLN A 606 10.00 6.04 23.71
N ALA A 607 10.75 5.47 22.77
CA ALA A 607 10.23 4.92 21.53
C ALA A 607 9.71 3.48 21.72
N ILE A 608 8.62 3.12 21.05
CA ILE A 608 8.02 1.78 21.11
C ILE A 608 8.24 1.09 19.76
N THR A 609 8.74 -0.16 19.78
CA THR A 609 9.11 -0.89 18.56
C THR A 609 8.24 -2.13 18.33
N LEU A 610 7.70 -2.25 17.13
CA LEU A 610 6.89 -3.35 16.64
C LEU A 610 7.66 -4.13 15.56
N ALA A 611 7.91 -5.42 15.77
CA ALA A 611 8.36 -6.31 14.71
C ALA A 611 7.14 -6.81 13.92
N LEU A 612 7.12 -6.57 12.61
CA LEU A 612 5.95 -6.85 11.76
C LEU A 612 5.70 -8.37 11.62
N GLU A 613 6.76 -9.19 11.72
CA GLU A 613 6.65 -10.64 11.76
C GLU A 613 5.87 -11.14 13.00
N GLN A 614 5.93 -10.45 14.14
CA GLN A 614 5.09 -10.77 15.32
C GLN A 614 3.60 -10.53 15.04
N CYS A 615 3.29 -9.64 14.09
CA CYS A 615 1.94 -9.44 13.55
C CYS A 615 1.58 -10.45 12.45
N GLY A 616 2.47 -11.40 12.09
CA GLY A 616 2.27 -12.32 10.97
C GLY A 616 2.40 -11.67 9.59
N MET A 617 2.92 -10.44 9.52
CA MET A 617 3.20 -9.75 8.26
C MET A 617 4.56 -10.22 7.70
N ASN A 618 4.68 -10.39 6.38
CA ASN A 618 5.94 -10.83 5.76
C ASN A 618 7.04 -9.76 5.97
N PRO A 619 8.12 -10.03 6.72
CA PRO A 619 9.13 -9.02 7.04
C PRO A 619 9.84 -8.45 5.80
N ASN A 620 9.83 -9.19 4.68
CA ASN A 620 10.45 -8.76 3.43
C ASN A 620 9.57 -7.80 2.60
N HIS A 621 8.25 -7.69 2.86
CA HIS A 621 7.36 -6.79 2.11
C HIS A 621 7.44 -5.34 2.60
N ARG A 622 7.11 -4.39 1.73
CA ARG A 622 6.90 -2.98 2.06
C ARG A 622 5.52 -2.76 2.65
N PHE A 623 5.45 -2.13 3.82
CA PHE A 623 4.20 -1.70 4.45
C PHE A 623 4.10 -0.19 4.48
N ALA A 624 3.02 0.35 3.94
CA ALA A 624 2.60 1.72 4.20
C ALA A 624 2.16 1.86 5.66
N VAL A 625 2.68 2.89 6.34
CA VAL A 625 2.31 3.22 7.72
C VAL A 625 1.52 4.51 7.72
N TRP A 626 0.27 4.44 8.20
CA TRP A 626 -0.64 5.57 8.26
C TRP A 626 -1.14 5.78 9.69
N SER A 627 -1.19 7.02 10.16
CA SER A 627 -1.54 7.37 11.54
C SER A 627 -2.92 8.02 11.63
N PHE A 628 -3.80 7.43 12.44
CA PHE A 628 -5.21 7.83 12.54
C PHE A 628 -5.39 9.23 13.11
N TRP A 629 -4.87 9.47 14.31
CA TRP A 629 -5.03 10.73 15.02
C TRP A 629 -4.16 11.86 14.46
N ASP A 630 -3.02 11.51 13.86
CA ASP A 630 -2.19 12.51 13.17
C ASP A 630 -2.71 12.76 11.74
N ASN A 631 -3.71 11.97 11.30
CA ASN A 631 -4.42 12.04 10.03
C ASN A 631 -3.49 12.17 8.82
N ARG A 632 -2.45 11.34 8.78
CA ARG A 632 -1.38 11.42 7.77
C ARG A 632 -0.69 10.09 7.54
N PHE A 633 -0.12 9.96 6.36
CA PHE A 633 0.90 8.96 6.05
C PHE A 633 2.20 9.29 6.80
N LEU A 634 2.89 8.27 7.33
CA LEU A 634 4.16 8.41 8.05
C LEU A 634 5.37 7.85 7.29
N GLY A 635 5.16 7.12 6.20
CA GLY A 635 6.22 6.52 5.38
C GLY A 635 6.01 5.03 5.10
N VAL A 636 6.99 4.42 4.45
CA VAL A 636 7.04 2.98 4.14
C VAL A 636 8.10 2.30 5.00
N THR A 637 7.82 1.11 5.55
CA THR A 637 8.80 0.30 6.28
C THR A 637 8.85 -1.16 5.81
N ARG A 638 9.89 -1.90 6.24
CA ARG A 638 10.04 -3.36 6.14
C ARG A 638 10.52 -3.91 7.49
N GLY A 639 10.11 -5.14 7.84
CA GLY A 639 10.57 -5.84 9.06
C GLY A 639 10.09 -5.29 10.41
N THR A 640 10.32 -4.00 10.69
CA THR A 640 10.04 -3.34 11.98
C THR A 640 9.49 -1.92 11.81
N TRP A 641 8.75 -1.43 12.79
CA TRP A 641 8.43 -0.01 12.97
C TRP A 641 8.78 0.44 14.38
N SER A 642 9.45 1.59 14.50
CA SER A 642 9.68 2.26 15.78
C SER A 642 8.98 3.60 15.77
N THR A 643 8.21 3.90 16.81
CA THR A 643 7.64 5.25 16.98
C THR A 643 8.77 6.28 17.19
N PRO A 644 8.50 7.59 16.96
CA PRO A 644 9.26 8.65 17.62
C PRO A 644 9.25 8.46 19.15
N SER A 645 10.11 9.19 19.87
CA SER A 645 10.01 9.26 21.34
C SER A 645 8.60 9.69 21.74
N LEU A 646 7.90 8.87 22.53
CA LEU A 646 6.56 9.14 23.02
C LEU A 646 6.65 9.64 24.46
N ALA A 647 5.99 10.76 24.75
CA ALA A 647 5.76 11.21 26.12
C ALA A 647 4.99 10.14 26.94
N PRO A 648 5.08 10.14 28.28
CA PRO A 648 4.32 9.24 29.14
C PRO A 648 2.83 9.20 28.78
N SER A 649 2.27 8.00 28.64
CA SER A 649 0.88 7.73 28.22
C SER A 649 0.49 8.11 26.78
N ALA A 650 1.39 8.70 25.98
CA ALA A 650 1.12 8.99 24.57
C ALA A 650 1.13 7.73 23.71
N SER A 651 0.50 7.80 22.53
CA SER A 651 0.39 6.70 21.59
C SER A 651 0.39 7.11 20.11
N GLN A 652 0.89 6.21 19.26
CA GLN A 652 0.61 6.18 17.83
C GLN A 652 -0.43 5.10 17.54
N HIS A 653 -1.53 5.52 16.93
CA HIS A 653 -2.57 4.63 16.40
C HIS A 653 -2.33 4.50 14.89
N LEU A 654 -1.82 3.33 14.48
CA LEU A 654 -1.26 3.09 13.16
C LEU A 654 -2.02 2.02 12.39
N ARG A 655 -2.15 2.18 11.08
CA ARG A 655 -2.48 1.12 10.13
C ARG A 655 -1.26 0.75 9.31
N PHE A 656 -1.01 -0.55 9.20
CA PHE A 656 -0.03 -1.15 8.30
C PHE A 656 -0.77 -1.83 7.14
N THR A 657 -0.41 -1.46 5.91
CA THR A 657 -1.00 -2.02 4.67
C THR A 657 0.13 -2.46 3.73
N ASP A 658 0.06 -3.70 3.23
CA ASP A 658 1.02 -4.28 2.29
C ASP A 658 0.96 -3.57 0.93
N LEU A 659 2.11 -3.08 0.43
CA LEU A 659 2.27 -2.41 -0.86
C LEU A 659 2.87 -3.31 -1.96
N ASP A 660 3.39 -4.48 -1.59
CA ASP A 660 4.07 -5.41 -2.51
C ASP A 660 3.12 -6.52 -3.01
N ARG A 661 1.93 -6.69 -2.41
CA ARG A 661 0.87 -7.61 -2.86
C ARG A 661 0.35 -7.29 -4.28
N ASP A 662 0.12 -6.01 -4.59
CA ASP A 662 -0.41 -5.53 -5.88
C ASP A 662 0.35 -4.26 -6.35
N PRO A 663 1.64 -4.38 -6.73
CA PRO A 663 2.59 -3.25 -6.78
C PRO A 663 2.34 -2.21 -7.90
N ASP A 664 1.47 -2.53 -8.86
CA ASP A 664 1.11 -1.67 -10.00
C ASP A 664 -0.33 -1.12 -9.93
N ARG A 665 -1.04 -1.33 -8.81
CA ARG A 665 -2.41 -0.88 -8.59
C ARG A 665 -2.50 0.14 -7.45
N PRO A 666 -3.52 1.02 -7.42
CA PRO A 666 -3.80 1.83 -6.26
C PRO A 666 -4.17 0.96 -5.05
N VAL A 667 -3.67 1.32 -3.86
CA VAL A 667 -3.93 0.61 -2.60
C VAL A 667 -4.53 1.58 -1.59
N LEU A 668 -5.68 1.28 -0.99
CA LEU A 668 -6.20 2.03 0.15
C LEU A 668 -5.33 1.75 1.37
N ILE A 669 -4.62 2.75 1.90
CA ILE A 669 -3.68 2.60 3.02
C ILE A 669 -4.20 3.14 4.35
N GLY A 670 -5.25 3.98 4.34
CA GLY A 670 -5.79 4.61 5.55
C GLY A 670 -7.18 5.21 5.38
N SER A 671 -7.90 5.34 6.50
CA SER A 671 -9.20 6.00 6.62
C SER A 671 -9.33 6.58 8.02
N ASN A 672 -9.76 7.83 8.17
CA ASN A 672 -10.04 8.42 9.49
C ASN A 672 -11.54 8.41 9.86
N LEU A 673 -12.38 7.79 9.04
CA LEU A 673 -13.83 7.77 9.23
C LEU A 673 -14.23 6.94 10.45
N HIS A 674 -13.55 5.81 10.69
CA HIS A 674 -13.74 4.98 11.88
C HIS A 674 -12.40 4.77 12.62
N ILE A 675 -12.46 4.63 13.94
CA ILE A 675 -11.31 4.32 14.82
C ILE A 675 -10.60 3.00 14.45
N SER A 676 -11.17 2.23 13.52
CA SER A 676 -10.63 0.99 12.97
C SER A 676 -9.81 1.15 11.70
N CYS A 677 -9.55 2.39 11.28
CA CYS A 677 -8.68 2.73 10.14
C CYS A 677 -9.09 2.12 8.78
N GLY A 678 -10.37 1.82 8.57
CA GLY A 678 -10.88 1.18 7.34
C GLY A 678 -11.49 -0.22 7.51
N ILE A 679 -11.43 -0.84 8.69
CA ILE A 679 -11.95 -2.22 8.89
C ILE A 679 -13.50 -2.26 8.96
N ALA A 680 -14.15 -1.18 9.42
CA ALA A 680 -15.60 -1.08 9.62
C ALA A 680 -16.34 -0.41 8.46
N GLU A 681 -15.75 0.67 7.95
CA GLU A 681 -16.36 1.55 6.97
C GLU A 681 -16.14 1.10 5.53
N ILE A 682 -15.07 0.35 5.23
CA ILE A 682 -14.79 -0.13 3.87
C ILE A 682 -15.36 -1.54 3.70
N GLN A 683 -16.36 -1.66 2.83
CA GLN A 683 -16.98 -2.95 2.51
C GLN A 683 -16.16 -3.69 1.46
N GLN A 684 -15.87 -3.02 0.34
CA GLN A 684 -15.13 -3.58 -0.79
C GLN A 684 -14.20 -2.54 -1.42
N VAL A 685 -13.03 -3.00 -1.85
CA VAL A 685 -12.15 -2.27 -2.78
C VAL A 685 -12.01 -3.10 -4.05
N THR A 686 -12.28 -2.50 -5.20
CA THR A 686 -12.24 -3.18 -6.50
C THR A 686 -11.23 -2.50 -7.41
N SER A 687 -10.20 -3.22 -7.84
CA SER A 687 -9.26 -2.71 -8.86
C SER A 687 -9.93 -2.72 -10.24
N LEU A 688 -9.93 -1.58 -10.93
CA LEU A 688 -10.43 -1.44 -12.28
C LEU A 688 -9.25 -1.36 -13.27
N GLN A 689 -9.49 -1.63 -14.56
CA GLN A 689 -8.46 -1.71 -15.61
C GLN A 689 -7.58 -0.45 -15.72
N GLY A 690 -8.09 0.71 -15.29
CA GLY A 690 -7.33 1.94 -15.10
C GLY A 690 -7.94 2.76 -13.96
N GLY A 691 -8.13 2.15 -12.79
CA GLY A 691 -8.88 2.77 -11.70
C GLY A 691 -9.00 1.93 -10.43
N MET A 692 -9.77 2.45 -9.48
CA MET A 692 -10.18 1.78 -8.25
C MET A 692 -11.57 2.27 -7.83
N GLU A 693 -12.44 1.34 -7.47
CA GLU A 693 -13.70 1.61 -6.79
C GLU A 693 -13.54 1.33 -5.30
N ILE A 694 -14.11 2.18 -4.45
CA ILE A 694 -14.25 1.97 -3.00
C ILE A 694 -15.73 1.96 -2.67
N GLU A 695 -16.22 0.87 -2.10
CA GLU A 695 -17.57 0.72 -1.57
C GLU A 695 -17.51 0.78 -0.04
N MET A 696 -18.39 1.58 0.57
CA MET A 696 -18.37 1.90 1.99
C MET A 696 -19.75 1.72 2.64
N SER A 697 -19.73 1.15 3.85
CA SER A 697 -20.87 1.12 4.75
C SER A 697 -21.12 2.52 5.32
N ASP A 698 -22.19 2.71 6.09
CA ASP A 698 -22.44 3.95 6.81
C ASP A 698 -21.74 4.02 8.18
N ALA A 699 -20.78 3.14 8.49
CA ALA A 699 -19.99 3.18 9.71
C ALA A 699 -19.12 4.44 9.80
N GLY A 700 -18.88 4.95 11.00
CA GLY A 700 -17.97 6.07 11.24
C GLY A 700 -18.56 7.47 11.03
N ALA A 701 -17.66 8.46 10.99
CA ALA A 701 -17.96 9.89 10.84
C ALA A 701 -18.54 10.27 9.48
N ARG A 702 -19.46 11.23 9.45
CA ARG A 702 -20.04 11.78 8.21
C ARG A 702 -19.02 12.49 7.31
N GLU A 703 -17.91 12.94 7.91
CA GLU A 703 -16.85 13.70 7.25
C GLU A 703 -15.46 13.20 7.67
N GLY A 704 -14.54 13.15 6.70
CA GLY A 704 -13.21 12.63 6.92
C GLY A 704 -12.42 12.41 5.64
N ASP A 705 -11.42 11.53 5.73
CA ASP A 705 -10.38 11.36 4.72
C ASP A 705 -10.08 9.88 4.46
N LEU A 706 -9.93 9.52 3.19
CA LEU A 706 -9.30 8.28 2.75
C LEU A 706 -7.90 8.58 2.20
N PHE A 707 -6.98 7.63 2.36
CA PHE A 707 -5.61 7.74 1.86
C PHE A 707 -5.29 6.58 0.92
N VAL A 708 -4.95 6.87 -0.33
CA VAL A 708 -4.65 5.89 -1.38
C VAL A 708 -3.21 6.05 -1.86
N TYR A 709 -2.44 4.97 -1.82
CA TYR A 709 -1.11 4.89 -2.43
C TYR A 709 -1.26 4.56 -3.92
N SER A 710 -0.80 5.44 -4.80
CA SER A 710 -0.80 5.26 -6.26
C SER A 710 0.31 6.08 -6.92
N ARG A 711 1.17 5.44 -7.72
CA ARG A 711 2.21 6.08 -8.54
C ARG A 711 1.67 7.01 -9.63
N LEU A 712 0.37 6.97 -9.88
CA LEU A 712 -0.33 7.74 -10.91
C LEU A 712 -1.48 8.51 -10.28
N THR A 713 -1.75 9.73 -10.78
CA THR A 713 -2.79 10.61 -10.23
C THR A 713 -4.18 9.99 -10.34
N PRO A 714 -4.88 9.75 -9.21
CA PRO A 714 -6.28 9.36 -9.23
C PRO A 714 -7.15 10.57 -9.58
N GLN A 715 -8.14 10.35 -10.42
CA GLN A 715 -9.16 11.33 -10.79
C GLN A 715 -10.53 10.77 -10.42
N LEU A 716 -11.36 11.58 -9.77
CA LEU A 716 -12.73 11.22 -9.49
C LEU A 716 -13.50 11.04 -10.81
N LYS A 717 -14.16 9.89 -10.99
CA LYS A 717 -15.14 9.67 -12.05
C LYS A 717 -16.56 9.85 -11.54
N SER A 718 -16.86 9.25 -10.39
CA SER A 718 -18.19 9.26 -9.79
C SER A 718 -18.11 9.11 -8.27
N ALA A 719 -19.09 9.67 -7.57
CA ALA A 719 -19.35 9.41 -6.16
C ALA A 719 -20.86 9.33 -5.94
N SER A 720 -21.31 8.41 -5.09
CA SER A 720 -22.73 8.25 -4.71
C SER A 720 -22.85 7.95 -3.22
N GLY A 721 -23.89 8.47 -2.56
CA GLY A 721 -24.09 8.34 -1.11
C GLY A 721 -23.13 9.18 -0.25
N CYS A 722 -22.16 9.86 -0.87
CA CYS A 722 -21.24 10.82 -0.26
C CYS A 722 -20.77 11.85 -1.30
N GLU A 723 -20.15 12.93 -0.83
CA GLU A 723 -19.50 13.93 -1.68
C GLU A 723 -17.98 13.88 -1.51
N VAL A 724 -17.24 13.88 -2.63
CA VAL A 724 -15.78 14.01 -2.65
C VAL A 724 -15.43 15.48 -2.88
N LYS A 725 -15.03 16.18 -1.82
CA LYS A 725 -14.77 17.63 -1.86
C LYS A 725 -13.49 17.98 -2.63
N LYS A 726 -12.46 17.15 -2.49
CA LYS A 726 -11.12 17.39 -3.04
C LYS A 726 -10.29 16.10 -3.01
N ILE A 727 -9.37 15.98 -3.97
CA ILE A 727 -8.27 15.01 -3.95
C ILE A 727 -6.96 15.81 -3.99
N ASP A 728 -6.03 15.52 -3.09
CA ASP A 728 -4.70 16.16 -3.07
C ASP A 728 -3.56 15.17 -2.85
N TYR A 729 -2.37 15.62 -3.24
CA TYR A 729 -1.13 14.87 -3.10
C TYR A 729 -0.56 15.03 -1.70
N ALA A 730 -0.48 13.91 -0.96
CA ALA A 730 -0.02 13.84 0.42
C ALA A 730 1.47 13.43 0.55
N GLY A 731 2.21 13.38 -0.57
CA GLY A 731 3.62 12.97 -0.61
C GLY A 731 3.83 11.47 -0.90
N GLU A 732 5.03 11.10 -1.36
CA GLU A 732 5.47 9.70 -1.58
C GLU A 732 4.51 8.79 -2.38
N ASN A 733 3.81 9.32 -3.39
CA ASN A 733 2.75 8.62 -4.15
C ASN A 733 1.45 8.38 -3.36
N VAL A 734 1.20 9.08 -2.26
CA VAL A 734 -0.06 9.03 -1.51
C VAL A 734 -0.97 10.18 -1.90
N TRP A 735 -2.25 9.87 -2.01
CA TRP A 735 -3.33 10.79 -2.35
C TRP A 735 -4.37 10.77 -1.24
N ARG A 736 -4.73 11.95 -0.75
CA ARG A 736 -5.79 12.17 0.24
C ARG A 736 -7.08 12.50 -0.49
N ILE A 737 -8.17 11.86 -0.08
CA ILE A 737 -9.51 12.03 -0.66
C ILE A 737 -10.40 12.58 0.47
N HIS A 738 -10.79 13.84 0.36
CA HIS A 738 -11.65 14.51 1.33
C HIS A 738 -13.12 14.16 1.08
N LEU A 739 -13.79 13.60 2.09
CA LEU A 739 -15.17 13.15 2.05
C LEU A 739 -16.07 13.93 3.01
N SER A 740 -17.28 14.22 2.56
CA SER A 740 -18.34 14.81 3.38
C SER A 740 -19.72 14.26 2.99
N GLY A 741 -20.74 14.59 3.78
CA GLY A 741 -22.14 14.29 3.43
C GLY A 741 -22.46 12.79 3.26
N ARG A 742 -21.73 11.90 3.95
CA ARG A 742 -21.98 10.45 3.90
C ARG A 742 -23.35 10.11 4.48
N GLN A 743 -24.26 9.58 3.68
CA GLN A 743 -25.64 9.32 4.10
C GLN A 743 -25.75 8.11 5.06
N SER A 744 -26.65 8.18 6.04
CA SER A 744 -26.99 7.07 6.94
C SER A 744 -27.83 6.03 6.19
N GLY A 745 -27.60 4.73 6.43
CA GLY A 745 -28.35 3.63 5.82
C GLY A 745 -28.12 3.42 4.31
N VAL A 746 -27.27 4.21 3.66
CA VAL A 746 -26.99 4.14 2.21
C VAL A 746 -25.55 3.71 1.98
N VAL A 747 -25.34 2.70 1.13
CA VAL A 747 -24.00 2.29 0.67
C VAL A 747 -23.39 3.45 -0.13
N GLN A 748 -22.21 3.91 0.27
CA GLN A 748 -21.50 4.94 -0.47
C GLN A 748 -20.50 4.29 -1.44
N LYS A 749 -20.31 4.90 -2.62
CA LYS A 749 -19.35 4.43 -3.62
C LYS A 749 -18.53 5.60 -4.16
N ILE A 750 -17.26 5.35 -4.42
CA ILE A 750 -16.34 6.29 -5.07
C ILE A 750 -15.63 5.52 -6.17
N GLU A 751 -15.80 5.93 -7.43
CA GLU A 751 -14.99 5.43 -8.55
C GLU A 751 -13.91 6.45 -8.89
N MET A 752 -12.65 6.00 -8.85
CA MET A 752 -11.50 6.77 -9.31
C MET A 752 -10.92 6.16 -10.59
N GLY A 753 -10.76 6.97 -11.63
CA GLY A 753 -9.89 6.66 -12.75
C GLY A 753 -8.43 6.98 -12.44
N ILE A 754 -7.52 6.40 -13.20
CA ILE A 754 -6.11 6.73 -13.21
C ILE A 754 -5.79 7.35 -14.56
N GLN A 755 -5.24 8.56 -14.57
CA GLN A 755 -4.77 9.15 -15.83
C GLN A 755 -3.46 8.48 -16.26
N LEU A 756 -3.53 7.63 -17.28
CA LEU A 756 -2.33 7.05 -17.91
C LEU A 756 -1.46 8.16 -18.52
N PRO A 757 -0.11 8.07 -18.47
CA PRO A 757 0.77 9.02 -19.14
C PRO A 757 0.42 9.17 -20.63
N VAL A 758 0.58 10.37 -21.19
CA VAL A 758 0.24 10.67 -22.60
C VAL A 758 0.88 9.68 -23.58
N THR A 759 2.12 9.25 -23.32
CA THR A 759 2.85 8.24 -24.12
C THR A 759 2.23 6.83 -24.13
N ARG A 760 1.34 6.52 -23.16
CA ARG A 760 0.55 5.28 -23.10
C ARG A 760 -0.87 5.45 -23.65
N GLN A 761 -1.25 6.63 -24.11
CA GLN A 761 -2.56 6.88 -24.72
C GLN A 761 -2.48 6.75 -26.25
N ALA A 762 -3.43 6.04 -26.86
CA ALA A 762 -3.37 5.71 -28.29
C ALA A 762 -3.37 6.94 -29.22
N TRP A 763 -4.06 8.02 -28.85
CA TRP A 763 -4.13 9.24 -29.66
C TRP A 763 -2.77 9.92 -29.83
N PHE A 764 -1.84 9.79 -28.87
CA PHE A 764 -0.51 10.37 -28.95
C PHE A 764 0.28 9.75 -30.11
N TRP A 765 0.23 8.42 -30.24
CA TRP A 765 0.87 7.71 -31.35
C TRP A 765 0.20 7.99 -32.69
N TRP A 766 -1.12 8.18 -32.73
CA TRP A 766 -1.82 8.67 -33.91
C TRP A 766 -1.36 10.08 -34.31
N LEU A 767 -1.19 11.00 -33.36
CA LEU A 767 -0.69 12.36 -33.64
C LEU A 767 0.74 12.32 -34.21
N ILE A 768 1.63 11.51 -33.63
CA ILE A 768 3.00 11.31 -34.14
C ILE A 768 2.97 10.75 -35.58
N ALA A 769 2.11 9.76 -35.86
CA ALA A 769 1.94 9.21 -37.20
C ALA A 769 1.44 10.27 -38.20
N CYS A 770 0.44 11.07 -37.83
CA CYS A 770 -0.07 12.17 -38.66
C CYS A 770 1.01 13.22 -38.97
N ILE A 771 1.82 13.61 -37.98
CA ILE A 771 2.94 14.54 -38.17
C ILE A 771 3.98 13.96 -39.14
N ALA A 772 4.36 12.69 -38.99
CA ALA A 772 5.30 12.01 -39.88
C ALA A 772 4.80 11.93 -41.34
N ILE A 773 3.52 11.59 -41.53
CA ILE A 773 2.88 11.58 -42.85
C ILE A 773 2.87 12.98 -43.49
N THR A 774 2.52 14.01 -42.71
CA THR A 774 2.45 15.40 -43.20
C THR A 774 3.84 15.90 -43.62
N ALA A 775 4.88 15.61 -42.84
CA ALA A 775 6.27 15.93 -43.17
C ALA A 775 6.74 15.23 -44.46
N PHE A 776 6.40 13.95 -44.64
CA PHE A 776 6.74 13.18 -45.84
C PHE A 776 6.12 13.81 -47.11
N PHE A 777 4.85 14.22 -47.06
CA PHE A 777 4.20 14.91 -48.19
C PHE A 777 4.81 16.28 -48.47
N ALA A 778 5.14 17.06 -47.44
CA ALA A 778 5.77 18.39 -47.60
C ALA A 778 7.14 18.30 -48.28
N ILE A 779 8.01 17.37 -47.84
CA ILE A 779 9.33 17.12 -48.43
C ILE A 779 9.20 16.66 -49.90
N SER A 780 8.25 15.76 -50.18
CA SER A 780 7.98 15.27 -51.54
C SER A 780 7.55 16.38 -52.50
N ARG A 781 6.71 17.31 -52.04
CA ARG A 781 6.27 18.48 -52.83
C ARG A 781 7.41 19.47 -53.08
N PHE A 782 8.25 19.74 -52.09
CA PHE A 782 9.41 20.60 -52.22
C PHE A 782 10.40 20.07 -53.28
N MET A 783 10.69 18.77 -53.26
CA MET A 783 11.53 18.08 -54.25
C MET A 783 10.98 18.14 -55.68
N ALA A 784 9.65 18.21 -55.85
CA ALA A 784 9.03 18.32 -57.17
C ALA A 784 9.22 19.71 -57.80
N ASN A 785 9.05 20.79 -57.02
CA ASN A 785 9.17 22.16 -57.52
C ASN A 785 10.56 22.46 -58.07
N ILE A 786 11.63 22.04 -57.37
CA ILE A 786 13.03 22.24 -57.79
C ILE A 786 13.33 21.62 -59.17
N ARG A 787 12.61 20.56 -59.56
CA ARG A 787 12.79 19.91 -60.87
C ARG A 787 12.16 20.71 -62.02
N LEU A 788 11.04 21.40 -61.77
CA LEU A 788 10.34 22.23 -62.76
C LEU A 788 11.13 23.49 -63.11
N GLU A 789 11.68 24.19 -62.12
CA GLU A 789 12.46 25.42 -62.33
C GLU A 789 13.68 25.18 -63.24
N ARG A 790 14.39 24.06 -63.03
CA ARG A 790 15.54 23.66 -63.86
C ARG A 790 15.15 23.37 -65.32
N ALA A 791 13.97 22.81 -65.56
CA ALA A 791 13.48 22.54 -66.91
C ALA A 791 13.14 23.83 -67.68
N HIS A 792 12.54 24.82 -66.99
CA HIS A 792 12.20 26.11 -67.60
C HIS A 792 13.44 26.91 -68.02
N ALA A 793 14.48 26.97 -67.17
CA ALA A 793 15.71 27.70 -67.47
C ALA A 793 16.41 27.20 -68.76
N LEU A 794 16.47 25.87 -68.95
CA LEU A 794 17.07 25.25 -70.15
C LEU A 794 16.33 25.56 -71.45
N GLN A 795 15.02 25.86 -71.38
CA GLN A 795 14.21 26.10 -72.57
C GLN A 795 14.29 27.54 -73.05
N GLN A 796 14.49 28.51 -72.14
CA GLN A 796 14.67 29.93 -72.50
C GLN A 796 15.97 30.17 -73.28
N GLU A 797 17.07 29.52 -72.89
CA GLU A 797 18.37 29.68 -73.56
C GLU A 797 18.35 29.20 -75.03
N ARG A 798 17.63 28.10 -75.31
CA ARG A 798 17.45 27.60 -76.69
C ARG A 798 16.67 28.57 -77.58
N LEU A 799 15.68 29.26 -77.03
CA LEU A 799 14.88 30.25 -77.76
C LEU A 799 15.70 31.50 -78.09
N ARG A 800 16.56 31.95 -77.17
CA ARG A 800 17.46 33.09 -77.38
C ARG A 800 18.43 32.84 -78.55
N ILE A 801 19.09 31.68 -78.57
CA ILE A 801 20.03 31.29 -79.64
C ILE A 801 19.31 31.20 -81.00
N ALA A 802 18.04 30.78 -81.03
CA ALA A 802 17.25 30.71 -82.25
C ALA A 802 16.83 32.09 -82.79
N GLN A 803 16.71 33.12 -81.94
CA GLN A 803 16.41 34.49 -82.37
C GLN A 803 17.62 35.17 -83.01
N ASP A 804 18.80 35.13 -82.36
CA ASP A 804 20.03 35.73 -82.93
C ASP A 804 20.39 35.12 -84.31
N LEU A 805 20.03 33.84 -84.54
CA LEU A 805 20.18 33.17 -85.83
C LEU A 805 19.25 33.74 -86.92
N HIS A 806 18.00 34.04 -86.57
CA HIS A 806 16.98 34.49 -87.52
C HIS A 806 17.29 35.88 -88.06
N ASP A 807 17.64 36.81 -87.17
CA ASP A 807 17.77 38.23 -87.49
C ASP A 807 19.00 38.51 -88.37
N HIS A 808 20.14 37.85 -88.12
CA HIS A 808 21.38 38.08 -88.86
C HIS A 808 21.42 37.39 -90.23
N ILE A 809 20.94 36.15 -90.36
CA ILE A 809 20.93 35.45 -91.65
C ILE A 809 19.80 35.97 -92.56
N GLY A 810 18.65 36.35 -91.98
CA GLY A 810 17.52 36.91 -92.71
C GLY A 810 17.87 38.18 -93.49
N ALA A 811 18.68 39.07 -92.90
CA ALA A 811 19.14 40.30 -93.54
C ALA A 811 19.99 40.03 -94.79
N ASN A 812 20.99 39.15 -94.71
CA ASN A 812 21.89 38.86 -95.83
C ASN A 812 21.15 38.12 -96.97
N LEU A 813 20.24 37.18 -96.66
CA LEU A 813 19.42 36.50 -97.66
C LEU A 813 18.48 37.48 -98.40
N ALA A 814 17.89 38.45 -97.68
CA ALA A 814 17.09 39.49 -98.30
C ALA A 814 17.92 40.38 -99.25
N GLN A 815 19.17 40.71 -98.89
CA GLN A 815 20.10 41.44 -99.76
C GLN A 815 20.46 40.66 -101.03
N ILE A 816 20.70 39.35 -100.92
CA ILE A 816 20.96 38.48 -102.08
C ILE A 816 19.74 38.44 -103.02
N GLY A 817 18.52 38.34 -102.46
CA GLY A 817 17.28 38.40 -103.24
C GLY A 817 17.14 39.71 -104.02
N LEU A 818 17.30 40.85 -103.34
CA LEU A 818 17.23 42.19 -103.93
C LEU A 818 18.25 42.43 -105.05
N LEU A 819 19.50 41.98 -104.85
CA LEU A 819 20.52 42.08 -105.89
C LEU A 819 20.23 41.15 -107.08
N SER A 820 19.67 39.96 -106.83
CA SER A 820 19.33 38.98 -107.88
C SER A 820 18.17 39.44 -108.76
N GLU A 821 17.17 40.14 -108.22
CA GLU A 821 16.05 40.71 -109.00
C GLU A 821 16.50 41.83 -109.97
N GLN A 822 17.67 42.44 -109.74
CA GLN A 822 18.20 43.51 -110.60
C GLN A 822 19.03 43.00 -111.80
N VAL A 823 19.29 41.69 -111.88
CA VAL A 823 20.07 41.07 -112.97
C VAL A 823 19.16 40.75 -114.16
N ASP A 824 19.12 41.63 -115.16
CA ASP A 824 18.42 41.39 -116.44
C ASP A 824 19.21 40.43 -117.36
N PRO A 825 18.66 39.25 -117.72
CA PRO A 825 19.31 38.30 -118.63
C PRO A 825 19.64 38.85 -120.01
N ALA A 826 18.96 39.90 -120.48
CA ALA A 826 19.21 40.49 -121.80
C ALA A 826 20.57 41.24 -121.89
N HIS A 827 21.16 41.60 -120.75
CA HIS A 827 22.33 42.50 -120.68
C HIS A 827 23.58 41.87 -120.03
N MET A 828 23.71 40.53 -120.02
CA MET A 828 24.81 39.77 -119.35
C MET A 828 26.26 40.21 -119.67
N ASN A 829 26.51 40.97 -120.73
CA ASN A 829 27.84 41.46 -121.10
C ASN A 829 28.12 42.93 -120.67
N SER A 830 27.21 43.58 -119.95
CA SER A 830 27.43 44.93 -119.42
C SER A 830 28.40 44.95 -118.23
N HIS A 831 29.03 46.09 -117.96
CA HIS A 831 29.91 46.26 -116.80
C HIS A 831 29.12 46.23 -115.47
N GLU A 832 27.97 46.91 -115.43
CA GLU A 832 27.11 46.98 -114.24
C GLU A 832 26.57 45.61 -113.83
N THR A 833 26.12 44.80 -114.80
CA THR A 833 25.64 43.43 -114.52
C THR A 833 26.75 42.53 -113.98
N ARG A 834 28.00 42.76 -114.40
CA ARG A 834 29.17 42.06 -113.82
C ARG A 834 29.44 42.49 -112.39
N GLU A 835 29.39 43.79 -112.07
CA GLU A 835 29.54 44.27 -110.69
C GLU A 835 28.42 43.76 -109.77
N GLN A 836 27.17 43.72 -110.24
CA GLN A 836 26.03 43.17 -109.48
C GLN A 836 26.20 41.66 -109.20
N LEU A 837 26.63 40.87 -110.20
CA LEU A 837 26.92 39.45 -110.01
C LEU A 837 28.11 39.22 -109.07
N ASP A 838 29.14 40.06 -109.11
CA ASP A 838 30.27 39.97 -108.20
C ASP A 838 29.87 40.38 -106.76
N GLN A 839 28.96 41.35 -106.60
CA GLN A 839 28.35 41.67 -105.31
C GLN A 839 27.49 40.52 -104.76
N ILE A 840 26.67 39.86 -105.58
CA ILE A 840 25.91 38.66 -105.18
C ILE A 840 26.87 37.54 -104.73
N PHE A 841 27.96 37.33 -105.48
CA PHE A 841 28.99 36.35 -105.13
C PHE A 841 29.67 36.70 -103.79
N GLN A 842 30.05 37.97 -103.57
CA GLN A 842 30.67 38.41 -102.33
C GLN A 842 29.72 38.31 -101.12
N VAL A 843 28.46 38.73 -101.22
CA VAL A 843 27.47 38.62 -100.13
C VAL A 843 27.10 37.16 -99.83
N SER A 844 27.01 36.31 -100.86
CA SER A 844 26.80 34.86 -100.66
C SER A 844 28.00 34.22 -99.97
N HIS A 845 29.22 34.58 -100.37
CA HIS A 845 30.44 34.00 -99.84
C HIS A 845 30.87 34.59 -98.47
N SER A 846 30.43 35.79 -98.09
CA SER A 846 30.51 36.27 -96.71
C SER A 846 29.51 35.53 -95.82
N THR A 847 28.24 35.41 -96.25
CA THR A 847 27.17 34.72 -95.50
C THR A 847 27.52 33.26 -95.22
N ALA A 848 28.09 32.53 -96.18
CA ALA A 848 28.58 31.16 -95.95
C ALA A 848 29.69 31.10 -94.87
N ARG A 849 30.66 32.04 -94.91
CA ARG A 849 31.74 32.13 -93.92
C ARG A 849 31.26 32.62 -92.53
N GLU A 850 30.13 33.30 -92.47
CA GLU A 850 29.44 33.64 -91.22
C GLU A 850 28.71 32.44 -90.64
N LEU A 851 28.01 31.67 -91.48
CA LEU A 851 27.34 30.42 -91.08
C LEU A 851 28.34 29.41 -90.51
N ASP A 852 29.46 29.16 -91.19
CA ASP A 852 30.51 28.23 -90.72
C ASP A 852 31.08 28.66 -89.35
N ALA A 853 31.30 29.96 -89.16
CA ALA A 853 31.81 30.52 -87.91
C ALA A 853 30.80 30.41 -86.76
N LEU A 854 29.50 30.52 -87.03
CA LEU A 854 28.43 30.34 -86.04
C LEU A 854 28.22 28.86 -85.70
N VAL A 855 28.19 27.97 -86.71
CA VAL A 855 28.10 26.52 -86.53
C VAL A 855 29.27 26.00 -85.68
N TRP A 856 30.49 26.50 -85.91
CA TRP A 856 31.62 26.19 -85.04
C TRP A 856 31.42 26.69 -83.61
N ALA A 857 31.00 27.95 -83.42
CA ALA A 857 30.82 28.53 -82.08
C ALA A 857 29.77 27.79 -81.23
N VAL A 858 28.71 27.24 -81.83
CA VAL A 858 27.67 26.46 -81.11
C VAL A 858 27.96 24.97 -80.98
N ASN A 859 28.97 24.42 -81.67
CA ASN A 859 29.27 23.00 -81.63
C ASN A 859 29.92 22.61 -80.27
N PRO A 860 29.31 21.71 -79.47
CA PRO A 860 29.88 21.28 -78.19
C PRO A 860 31.08 20.33 -78.31
N THR A 861 31.46 19.87 -79.50
CA THR A 861 32.65 19.01 -79.69
C THR A 861 33.97 19.78 -79.78
N HIS A 862 33.92 21.12 -79.84
CA HIS A 862 35.10 22.00 -79.92
C HIS A 862 35.05 23.09 -78.85
N ASP A 863 34.84 22.68 -77.60
CA ASP A 863 34.57 23.59 -76.49
C ASP A 863 35.82 24.07 -75.74
N THR A 864 37.03 23.70 -76.14
CA THR A 864 38.26 23.96 -75.37
C THR A 864 39.02 25.23 -75.80
N ILE A 865 39.82 25.82 -74.90
CA ILE A 865 40.70 26.97 -75.21
C ILE A 865 41.69 26.63 -76.35
N GLU A 866 42.23 25.41 -76.35
CA GLU A 866 43.18 24.95 -77.38
C GLU A 866 42.51 24.88 -78.77
N GLU A 867 41.27 24.40 -78.85
CA GLU A 867 40.51 24.34 -80.09
C GLU A 867 40.08 25.72 -80.58
N PHE A 868 39.71 26.63 -79.68
CA PHE A 868 39.47 28.04 -80.03
C PHE A 868 40.73 28.68 -80.61
N ALA A 869 41.89 28.50 -79.99
CA ALA A 869 43.16 29.02 -80.50
C ALA A 869 43.50 28.45 -81.89
N ARG A 870 43.29 27.14 -82.09
CA ARG A 870 43.50 26.47 -83.38
C ARG A 870 42.55 26.98 -84.47
N TYR A 871 41.29 27.24 -84.13
CA TYR A 871 40.30 27.82 -85.04
C TYR A 871 40.65 29.27 -85.42
N VAL A 872 40.99 30.11 -84.43
CA VAL A 872 41.41 31.50 -84.66
C VAL A 872 42.66 31.58 -85.52
N HIS A 873 43.65 30.71 -85.31
CA HIS A 873 44.84 30.63 -86.16
C HIS A 873 44.48 30.38 -87.63
N GLY A 874 43.74 29.29 -87.91
CA GLY A 874 43.34 28.94 -89.27
C GLY A 874 42.35 29.93 -89.91
N TYR A 875 41.59 30.68 -89.10
CA TYR A 875 40.77 31.80 -89.58
C TYR A 875 41.67 32.98 -89.99
N ALA A 876 42.61 33.39 -89.15
CA ALA A 876 43.50 34.52 -89.40
C ALA A 876 44.44 34.29 -90.59
N GLU A 877 45.00 33.08 -90.75
CA GLU A 877 45.80 32.71 -91.93
C GLU A 877 45.02 32.90 -93.23
N LYS A 878 43.78 32.41 -93.29
CA LYS A 878 42.89 32.58 -94.45
C LYS A 878 42.49 34.04 -94.67
N TYR A 879 42.30 34.81 -93.59
CA TYR A 879 41.87 36.21 -93.65
C TYR A 879 42.96 37.13 -94.20
N PHE A 880 44.24 36.86 -93.91
CA PHE A 880 45.38 37.65 -94.41
C PHE A 880 46.06 37.11 -95.69
N ALA A 881 45.64 35.95 -96.20
CA ALA A 881 46.31 35.25 -97.31
C ALA A 881 46.63 36.13 -98.55
N ASN A 882 45.79 37.13 -98.84
CA ASN A 882 45.94 38.03 -100.00
C ASN A 882 46.24 39.51 -99.61
N SER A 883 46.46 39.83 -98.33
CA SER A 883 46.62 41.24 -97.89
C SER A 883 48.07 41.75 -97.88
N GLY A 884 49.05 40.86 -98.02
CA GLY A 884 50.48 41.19 -97.89
C GLY A 884 50.97 41.44 -96.45
N ILE A 885 50.08 41.33 -95.45
CA ILE A 885 50.39 41.48 -94.03
C ILE A 885 50.94 40.14 -93.51
N ARG A 886 52.07 40.15 -92.81
CA ARG A 886 52.59 38.94 -92.15
C ARG A 886 51.82 38.65 -90.88
N LEU A 887 51.35 37.42 -90.70
CA LEU A 887 50.78 36.93 -89.44
C LEU A 887 51.87 36.24 -88.61
N HIS A 888 51.95 36.56 -87.33
CA HIS A 888 52.76 35.85 -86.35
C HIS A 888 51.86 35.38 -85.21
N PHE A 889 51.60 34.08 -85.14
CA PHE A 889 50.76 33.50 -84.10
C PHE A 889 51.63 32.83 -83.04
N THR A 890 51.58 33.36 -81.82
CA THR A 890 52.29 32.79 -80.67
C THR A 890 51.30 32.18 -79.69
N ASN A 891 51.52 30.92 -79.35
CA ASN A 891 50.96 30.34 -78.14
C ASN A 891 52.03 30.41 -77.06
N ALA A 892 51.75 31.09 -75.95
CA ALA A 892 52.51 30.85 -74.72
C ALA A 892 52.33 29.39 -74.28
N GLU A 893 53.28 28.87 -73.49
CA GLU A 893 53.43 27.44 -73.17
C GLU A 893 52.12 26.71 -72.83
N LYS A 894 51.90 25.54 -73.46
CA LYS A 894 50.82 24.56 -73.21
C LYS A 894 49.50 25.16 -72.68
N LEU A 895 48.68 25.67 -73.59
CA LEU A 895 47.29 26.05 -73.29
C LEU A 895 46.55 24.92 -72.55
N PRO A 896 45.86 25.20 -71.43
CA PRO A 896 45.18 24.18 -70.66
C PRO A 896 43.88 23.72 -71.34
N ASN A 897 43.52 22.46 -71.13
CA ASN A 897 42.30 21.85 -71.67
C ASN A 897 41.06 22.24 -70.83
N ILE A 898 40.79 23.55 -70.74
CA ILE A 898 39.64 24.15 -70.05
C ILE A 898 38.56 24.48 -71.07
N ARG A 899 37.28 24.31 -70.68
CA ARG A 899 36.12 24.52 -71.55
C ARG A 899 35.64 25.97 -71.52
N LEU A 900 35.53 26.57 -72.68
CA LEU A 900 34.83 27.82 -72.93
C LEU A 900 33.34 27.54 -73.18
N SER A 901 32.46 28.30 -72.53
CA SER A 901 31.01 28.21 -72.79
C SER A 901 30.68 28.62 -74.23
N SER A 902 29.56 28.12 -74.78
CA SER A 902 29.14 28.47 -76.15
C SER A 902 28.98 29.99 -76.36
N PRO A 903 28.40 30.77 -75.42
CA PRO A 903 28.41 32.23 -75.50
C PRO A 903 29.83 32.81 -75.54
N ALA A 904 30.74 32.36 -74.66
CA ALA A 904 32.11 32.88 -74.61
C ALA A 904 32.86 32.67 -75.94
N ARG A 905 32.77 31.48 -76.55
CA ARG A 905 33.37 31.21 -77.86
C ARG A 905 32.82 32.14 -78.95
N HIS A 906 31.50 32.38 -78.97
CA HIS A 906 30.86 33.28 -79.91
C HIS A 906 31.33 34.74 -79.74
N HIS A 907 31.29 35.27 -78.51
CA HIS A 907 31.70 36.65 -78.23
C HIS A 907 33.20 36.88 -78.51
N LEU A 908 34.09 35.95 -78.13
CA LEU A 908 35.50 36.01 -78.46
C LEU A 908 35.75 36.00 -79.98
N LEU A 909 35.08 35.12 -80.73
CA LEU A 909 35.26 35.03 -82.19
C LEU A 909 34.80 36.31 -82.89
N MET A 910 33.73 36.94 -82.43
CA MET A 910 33.29 38.24 -82.94
C MET A 910 34.29 39.36 -82.65
N ILE A 911 34.94 39.35 -81.48
CA ILE A 911 36.02 40.30 -81.16
C ILE A 911 37.24 40.09 -82.08
N VAL A 912 37.64 38.84 -82.32
CA VAL A 912 38.72 38.50 -83.26
C VAL A 912 38.38 39.03 -84.66
N LYS A 913 37.19 38.72 -85.19
CA LYS A 913 36.76 39.18 -86.53
C LYS A 913 36.85 40.70 -86.66
N GLU A 914 36.28 41.42 -85.70
CA GLU A 914 36.30 42.88 -85.67
C GLU A 914 37.74 43.42 -85.59
N ALA A 915 38.60 42.85 -84.74
CA ALA A 915 39.98 43.29 -84.60
C ALA A 915 40.79 43.09 -85.90
N LEU A 916 40.69 41.93 -86.55
CA LEU A 916 41.40 41.66 -87.80
C LEU A 916 40.88 42.51 -88.98
N HIS A 917 39.58 42.78 -89.02
CA HIS A 917 38.99 43.70 -90.00
C HIS A 917 39.55 45.12 -89.85
N ASN A 918 39.61 45.64 -88.62
CA ASN A 918 40.19 46.94 -88.32
C ASN A 918 41.68 47.04 -88.71
N VAL A 919 42.46 45.95 -88.65
CA VAL A 919 43.83 45.96 -89.17
C VAL A 919 43.86 46.19 -90.68
N ILE A 920 43.09 45.41 -91.46
CA ILE A 920 43.10 45.49 -92.92
C ILE A 920 42.63 46.87 -93.40
N GLU A 921 41.49 47.34 -92.88
CA GLU A 921 40.87 48.58 -93.37
C GLU A 921 41.57 49.86 -92.87
N HIS A 922 42.22 49.83 -91.70
CA HIS A 922 42.62 51.06 -91.01
C HIS A 922 44.09 51.13 -90.57
N ALA A 923 44.77 50.02 -90.27
CA ALA A 923 46.08 50.08 -89.63
C ALA A 923 47.25 50.38 -90.60
N LYS A 924 47.16 49.97 -91.88
CA LYS A 924 48.30 49.93 -92.82
C LYS A 924 49.51 49.17 -92.27
N ALA A 925 49.25 48.09 -91.54
CA ALA A 925 50.25 47.24 -90.91
C ALA A 925 51.03 46.39 -91.92
N SER A 926 52.27 46.03 -91.59
CA SER A 926 53.09 45.02 -92.27
C SER A 926 53.18 43.69 -91.49
N LEU A 927 52.80 43.72 -90.21
CA LEU A 927 52.84 42.61 -89.28
C LEU A 927 51.63 42.66 -88.32
N VAL A 928 51.00 41.51 -88.09
CA VAL A 928 50.05 41.28 -87.01
C VAL A 928 50.59 40.16 -86.12
N GLN A 929 50.58 40.39 -84.82
CA GLN A 929 50.86 39.38 -83.81
C GLN A 929 49.57 39.02 -83.09
N ILE A 930 49.26 37.73 -83.00
CA ILE A 930 48.15 37.23 -82.16
C ILE A 930 48.76 36.31 -81.12
N ASN A 931 48.44 36.58 -79.85
CA ASN A 931 48.86 35.79 -78.71
C ASN A 931 47.64 35.32 -77.91
N ILE A 932 47.59 34.03 -77.60
CA ILE A 932 46.61 33.44 -76.68
C ILE A 932 47.37 32.78 -75.54
N SER A 933 47.01 33.14 -74.32
CA SER A 933 47.67 32.68 -73.10
C SER A 933 46.68 32.61 -71.94
N THR A 934 47.07 32.02 -70.82
CA THR A 934 46.27 31.98 -69.58
C THR A 934 47.13 32.36 -68.39
N ASP A 935 46.63 33.21 -67.49
CA ASP A 935 47.31 33.55 -66.22
C ASP A 935 46.97 32.57 -65.07
N GLY A 936 46.12 31.57 -65.36
CA GLY A 936 45.62 30.58 -64.40
C GLY A 936 44.24 30.89 -63.82
N GLN A 937 43.76 32.14 -63.94
CA GLN A 937 42.42 32.57 -63.55
C GLN A 937 41.63 33.21 -64.72
N ASN A 938 42.34 33.70 -65.72
CA ASN A 938 41.80 34.30 -66.94
C ASN A 938 42.47 33.71 -68.19
N MET A 939 41.70 33.68 -69.29
CA MET A 939 42.22 33.55 -70.65
C MET A 939 42.47 34.95 -71.20
N ILE A 940 43.67 35.17 -71.72
CA ILE A 940 44.12 36.43 -72.31
C ILE A 940 44.29 36.23 -73.82
N LEU A 941 43.52 36.98 -74.60
CA LEU A 941 43.63 37.11 -76.05
C LEU A 941 44.21 38.49 -76.36
N GLU A 942 45.36 38.54 -77.04
CA GLU A 942 46.02 39.78 -77.45
C GLU A 942 46.23 39.79 -78.96
N ILE A 943 45.82 40.87 -79.61
CA ILE A 943 45.99 41.11 -81.05
C ILE A 943 46.71 42.46 -81.19
N GLN A 944 47.89 42.44 -81.81
CA GLN A 944 48.74 43.61 -82.00
C GLN A 944 49.07 43.81 -83.49
N ASP A 945 48.99 45.04 -83.98
CA ASP A 945 49.51 45.45 -85.29
C ASP A 945 50.77 46.36 -85.16
N ASP A 946 51.52 46.55 -86.26
CA ASP A 946 52.68 47.46 -86.34
C ASP A 946 52.41 48.77 -87.12
N GLY A 947 51.14 49.08 -87.37
CA GLY A 947 50.66 50.14 -88.25
C GLY A 947 50.67 51.56 -87.67
N THR A 948 49.78 52.42 -88.16
CA THR A 948 49.73 53.84 -87.76
C THR A 948 49.12 54.09 -86.38
N GLY A 949 48.50 53.08 -85.77
CA GLY A 949 47.80 53.18 -84.49
C GLY A 949 46.51 54.01 -84.55
N LEU A 950 45.78 54.06 -83.44
CA LEU A 950 44.55 54.85 -83.30
C LEU A 950 44.84 56.36 -83.18
N PRO A 951 44.05 57.25 -83.82
CA PRO A 951 44.25 58.69 -83.77
C PRO A 951 44.05 59.26 -82.35
N THR A 952 44.94 60.19 -81.97
CA THR A 952 44.95 60.86 -80.65
C THR A 952 44.39 62.28 -80.74
N GLY A 953 43.37 62.61 -79.96
CA GLY A 953 42.72 63.93 -79.89
C GLY A 953 41.22 63.88 -80.15
N GLU A 954 40.57 65.04 -80.27
CA GLU A 954 39.11 65.19 -80.43
C GLU A 954 38.56 64.59 -81.74
N ASN A 955 39.43 64.22 -82.70
CA ASN A 955 39.07 63.51 -83.94
C ASN A 955 38.79 62.00 -83.76
N ARG A 956 38.40 61.54 -82.56
CA ARG A 956 37.85 60.18 -82.36
C ARG A 956 36.45 60.06 -82.96
N ARG A 957 36.37 59.79 -84.27
CA ARG A 957 35.20 59.11 -84.85
C ARG A 957 35.19 57.68 -84.30
N ASN A 958 34.46 57.46 -83.20
CA ASN A 958 34.24 56.13 -82.66
C ASN A 958 33.42 55.31 -83.66
N GLY A 959 34.08 54.46 -84.44
CA GLY A 959 33.41 53.36 -85.13
C GLY A 959 32.81 52.40 -84.09
N ASN A 960 31.62 51.85 -84.38
CA ASN A 960 30.91 50.97 -83.45
C ASN A 960 31.72 49.72 -83.07
N GLY A 961 32.69 49.29 -83.89
CA GLY A 961 33.56 48.14 -83.66
C GLY A 961 34.22 48.11 -82.28
N LEU A 962 34.90 49.18 -81.87
CA LEU A 962 35.62 49.21 -80.57
C LEU A 962 34.65 49.16 -79.37
N LEU A 963 33.47 49.80 -79.50
CA LEU A 963 32.41 49.73 -78.49
C LEU A 963 31.79 48.32 -78.41
N ASN A 964 31.60 47.67 -79.56
CA ASN A 964 31.09 46.32 -79.66
C ASN A 964 32.06 45.31 -79.03
N MET A 965 33.37 45.44 -79.24
CA MET A 965 34.37 44.61 -78.55
C MET A 965 34.26 44.76 -77.03
N ALA A 966 34.16 45.99 -76.53
CA ALA A 966 34.04 46.29 -75.11
C ALA A 966 32.68 45.88 -74.50
N SER A 967 31.60 45.80 -75.28
CA SER A 967 30.33 45.20 -74.83
C SER A 967 30.44 43.68 -74.72
N ARG A 968 30.88 43.02 -75.79
CA ARG A 968 31.02 41.56 -75.84
C ARG A 968 32.00 41.03 -74.79
N SER A 969 33.05 41.78 -74.46
CA SER A 969 33.94 41.49 -73.32
C SER A 969 33.20 41.50 -71.98
N ARG A 970 32.38 42.54 -71.71
CA ARG A 970 31.60 42.66 -70.47
C ARG A 970 30.52 41.59 -70.35
N GLU A 971 29.91 41.17 -71.45
CA GLU A 971 28.95 40.05 -71.50
C GLU A 971 29.59 38.71 -71.11
N MET A 972 30.92 38.58 -71.24
CA MET A 972 31.71 37.45 -70.73
C MET A 972 32.30 37.68 -69.32
N ASN A 973 31.89 38.74 -68.60
CA ASN A 973 32.52 39.23 -67.36
C ASN A 973 34.03 39.55 -67.48
N GLY A 974 34.52 39.78 -68.70
CA GLY A 974 35.93 40.09 -68.98
C GLY A 974 36.19 41.57 -69.27
N THR A 975 37.47 41.93 -69.29
CA THR A 975 37.96 43.28 -69.59
C THR A 975 38.53 43.37 -71.01
N CYS A 976 38.32 44.53 -71.65
CA CYS A 976 38.86 44.86 -72.96
C CYS A 976 39.72 46.12 -72.82
N GLU A 977 41.03 45.98 -73.04
CA GLU A 977 42.02 47.06 -73.01
C GLU A 977 42.50 47.31 -74.45
N ILE A 978 42.28 48.52 -74.97
CA ILE A 978 42.72 48.92 -76.31
C ILE A 978 43.79 50.01 -76.16
N LEU A 979 45.02 49.68 -76.56
CA LEU A 979 46.19 50.53 -76.38
C LEU A 979 46.74 51.01 -77.74
N SER A 980 46.83 52.33 -77.88
CA SER A 980 47.62 53.03 -78.89
C SER A 980 48.39 54.12 -78.14
N ARG A 981 49.72 54.13 -78.21
CA ARG A 981 50.59 55.07 -77.47
C ARG A 981 51.66 55.62 -78.40
N PRO A 982 52.08 56.90 -78.31
CA PRO A 982 53.09 57.48 -79.23
C PRO A 982 54.47 56.79 -79.27
N LYS A 983 54.77 55.92 -78.30
CA LYS A 983 56.01 55.13 -78.24
C LYS A 983 55.85 53.69 -78.76
N ILE A 984 54.66 53.29 -79.18
CA ILE A 984 54.33 51.98 -79.72
C ILE A 984 53.82 52.20 -81.15
N ARG A 985 54.41 51.53 -82.14
CA ARG A 985 53.82 51.47 -83.49
C ARG A 985 52.63 50.51 -83.45
N GLY A 986 51.53 50.90 -84.11
CA GLY A 986 50.29 50.14 -84.20
C GLY A 986 49.39 50.16 -82.96
N THR A 987 48.39 49.30 -82.97
CA THR A 987 47.37 49.14 -81.92
C THR A 987 47.50 47.78 -81.25
N VAL A 988 47.20 47.70 -79.95
CA VAL A 988 47.03 46.45 -79.21
C VAL A 988 45.60 46.35 -78.70
N VAL A 989 44.91 45.26 -79.00
CA VAL A 989 43.62 44.88 -78.41
C VAL A 989 43.87 43.68 -77.50
N ARG A 990 43.69 43.86 -76.18
CA ARG A 990 43.84 42.82 -75.17
C ARG A 990 42.51 42.55 -74.49
N ILE A 991 42.04 41.32 -74.58
CA ILE A 991 40.86 40.81 -73.87
C ILE A 991 41.33 39.87 -72.77
N SER A 992 40.79 40.03 -71.55
CA SER A 992 40.96 39.07 -70.45
C SER A 992 39.59 38.62 -69.96
N ILE A 993 39.27 37.32 -70.09
CA ILE A 993 38.01 36.73 -69.59
C ILE A 993 38.31 35.73 -68.47
N PRO A 994 37.48 35.65 -67.41
CA PRO A 994 37.64 34.61 -66.39
C PRO A 994 37.49 33.20 -66.98
N ILE A 995 38.35 32.28 -66.53
CA ILE A 995 38.24 30.84 -66.80
C ILE A 995 37.95 30.10 -65.50
N SER A 996 37.03 29.13 -65.55
CA SER A 996 36.47 28.42 -64.38
C SER A 996 36.30 26.92 -64.60
#